data_AF-W1QGC5-F1
#
_entry.id   AF-W1QGC5-F1
#
_cell.length_a   1.000
_cell.length_b   1.000
_cell.length_c   1.000
_cell.angle_alpha   90.00
_cell.angle_beta   90.00
_cell.angle_gamma   90.00
#
_symmetry.space_group_name_H-M   'P 1'
#
loop_
_entity.id
_entity.type
_entity.pdbx_description
1 polymer ?
#
loop_
_entity_poly.entity_id
_entity_poly.type
_entity_poly.pdbx_seq_one_letter_code
_entity_poly.pdbx_strand_id
1 'polypeptide(L)'
;MSGNKREIGRFLERHAKIIAPLLEGHGIDFSATLSPISNRKLRTGDSFYITLDCFATDQLFGARPLDEKDLENSLKTAQHTKSTNSHFVMDEGAALISLFKKLHLFSDNNQNEEASEVISFGESEEENNKRLRDQRSEENDGVLTMNQLKSLYQSTESKFEDTILPDSIPNDLLLELRPYQKYGLSWMLFREQEYDLVGLNNPQVTDEGKEDFKKLMTEISGTKNPLWKECKWPTLSSASNDGFCEQTEEPFYVNLYTGACSHYCPMIQNHTYGGILADEMGLGKTITTLALILSCHEDKSYIQPCRRDRYAHKTTLIIVPMALLSQWESEFAKANGNTRRKCYIYYGTETLGDLSLLLCENPTAPTVILTTYGTVQSEAARITKTGNKIGLFSVTFFRIIIDEGHNIRNKSAKTTKAIHSLSSSRKWVLTGTPIVNRLDDLYSLLVFLDLQPWAKYYIWRRFITEPFDQGRDLNDAFALLKSILDPIILRRTKDQKDKDGNLLVSLPSREIIIERLKFNEKEEILYNHLKAKAINVLTENMKAGLVLKNYSSILTHLLRLRQVCCHLDLIRLPVTDISNEDEDLKDSLNMMADQATDESFRILQDLEKEEEKSKLSFEKLLAMKNEIYQSYPDFDDVECTICTGPIEIETCVITECKHCFCLGCLMEHFNFQSRLHTSINASNNLIVSQLPEVPVISKEVFCPVCRQSIHKNRLFRTFKPEFKGYSASKTDSTEAYLTQMEHTHERDYYIRPFNPYGKSSKINALLSHLQQIYEENPGDHVIVFSQFTSFLDLVEKELKSYTCNFRILKFDGRLNVDQRQRALNEFNTKTTDGRITILLISLKAGGVGLNLTIASKAFLLDPHWNNATEFQAIDRIHRVGQSKSVKVVRFIMEGSIEERMLKIQERKNQLGEALSMNDEERRKKKVEEIEILFAE
;
A
#
# COMPACT_ATOMS: atom_id res chain seq x y z
N MET A 1 53.07 -26.40 46.08
CA MET A 1 54.26 -25.93 45.35
C MET A 1 54.11 -24.44 45.09
N SER A 2 55.01 -23.61 45.61
CA SER A 2 55.06 -22.17 45.37
C SER A 2 55.56 -21.89 43.95
N GLY A 3 54.66 -21.94 42.97
CA GLY A 3 54.96 -21.55 41.60
C GLY A 3 55.25 -20.05 41.53
N ASN A 4 56.37 -19.67 40.93
CA ASN A 4 56.67 -18.28 40.61
C ASN A 4 55.52 -17.71 39.75
N LYS A 5 54.75 -16.75 40.30
CA LYS A 5 53.73 -15.99 39.56
C LYS A 5 54.44 -15.12 38.51
N ARG A 6 54.65 -15.67 37.31
CA ARG A 6 55.23 -14.97 36.16
C ARG A 6 54.31 -15.17 34.98
N GLU A 7 54.21 -14.15 34.13
CA GLU A 7 53.51 -14.26 32.86
C GLU A 7 54.22 -15.28 31.96
N ILE A 8 53.46 -16.22 31.40
CA ILE A 8 53.98 -17.32 30.57
C ILE A 8 53.76 -17.02 29.08
N GLY A 9 52.73 -16.25 28.74
CA GLY A 9 52.42 -15.84 27.37
C GLY A 9 51.07 -15.14 27.28
N ARG A 10 50.71 -14.74 26.05
CA ARG A 10 49.46 -14.06 25.72
C ARG A 10 48.55 -14.96 24.87
N PHE A 11 47.25 -14.85 25.07
CA PHE A 11 46.27 -15.48 24.19
C PHE A 11 46.30 -14.84 22.80
N LEU A 12 45.92 -15.63 21.78
CA LEU A 12 45.58 -15.10 20.46
C LEU A 12 44.36 -14.19 20.57
N GLU A 13 44.31 -13.14 19.75
CA GLU A 13 43.27 -12.10 19.82
C GLU A 13 41.84 -12.67 19.77
N ARG A 14 41.58 -13.63 18.88
CA ARG A 14 40.28 -14.33 18.77
C ARG A 14 39.84 -15.06 20.05
N HIS A 15 40.77 -15.55 20.87
CA HIS A 15 40.47 -16.21 22.15
C HIS A 15 40.37 -15.20 23.28
N ALA A 16 41.22 -14.18 23.26
CA ALA A 16 41.22 -13.10 24.23
C ALA A 16 39.88 -12.34 24.23
N LYS A 17 39.26 -12.12 23.05
CA LYS A 17 37.95 -11.47 22.93
C LYS A 17 36.81 -12.21 23.65
N ILE A 18 36.89 -13.53 23.76
CA ILE A 18 35.89 -14.36 24.44
C ILE A 18 36.22 -14.48 25.94
N ILE A 19 37.49 -14.71 26.26
CA ILE A 19 37.89 -15.05 27.64
C ILE A 19 38.01 -13.79 28.50
N ALA A 20 38.49 -12.66 27.96
CA ALA A 20 38.74 -11.45 28.76
C ALA A 20 37.48 -10.89 29.46
N PRO A 21 36.31 -10.76 28.78
CA PRO A 21 35.08 -10.32 29.45
C PRO A 21 34.61 -11.30 30.54
N LEU A 22 34.84 -12.61 30.35
CA LEU A 22 34.38 -13.65 31.26
C LEU A 22 35.27 -13.83 32.50
N LEU A 23 36.55 -13.41 32.43
CA LEU A 23 37.46 -13.43 33.57
C LEU A 23 37.13 -12.38 34.63
N GLU A 24 36.52 -11.27 34.19
CA GLU A 24 36.11 -10.17 35.06
C GLU A 24 34.65 -10.35 35.56
N GLY A 25 33.87 -11.20 34.89
CA GLY A 25 32.49 -11.54 35.21
C GLY A 25 32.32 -12.46 36.43
N HIS A 26 31.10 -12.50 36.98
CA HIS A 26 30.74 -13.39 38.08
C HIS A 26 29.93 -14.58 37.54
N GLY A 27 30.54 -15.75 37.39
CA GLY A 27 29.79 -16.95 37.01
C GLY A 27 30.57 -18.10 36.37
N ILE A 28 31.70 -17.82 35.70
CA ILE A 28 32.52 -18.84 35.00
C ILE A 28 33.94 -18.84 35.54
N ASP A 29 34.39 -20.00 36.03
CA ASP A 29 35.76 -20.24 36.46
C ASP A 29 36.56 -20.99 35.38
N PHE A 30 37.77 -20.52 35.09
CA PHE A 30 38.66 -21.15 34.11
C PHE A 30 39.84 -21.85 34.82
N SER A 31 40.02 -23.14 34.54
CA SER A 31 41.21 -23.91 34.94
C SER A 31 42.08 -24.20 33.72
N ALA A 32 43.33 -23.75 33.76
CA ALA A 32 44.27 -23.91 32.65
C ALA A 32 45.24 -25.06 32.93
N THR A 33 45.27 -26.06 32.06
CA THR A 33 46.28 -27.13 32.08
C THR A 33 47.17 -27.04 30.85
N LEU A 34 48.49 -27.03 31.06
CA LEU A 34 49.45 -26.97 29.98
C LEU A 34 49.55 -28.36 29.33
N SER A 35 49.33 -28.45 28.02
CA SER A 35 49.52 -29.72 27.30
C SER A 35 51.00 -30.15 27.38
N PRO A 36 51.30 -31.47 27.42
CA PRO A 36 52.66 -31.96 27.61
C PRO A 36 53.60 -31.46 26.49
N ILE A 37 54.49 -30.54 26.86
CA ILE A 37 55.54 -30.05 25.96
C ILE A 37 56.71 -31.03 26.03
N SER A 38 57.27 -31.44 24.89
CA SER A 38 58.54 -32.18 24.84
C SER A 38 59.58 -31.43 25.69
N ASN A 39 60.21 -32.09 26.69
CA ASN A 39 61.17 -31.56 27.70
C ASN A 39 62.17 -30.47 27.21
N ARG A 40 61.69 -29.28 26.84
CA ARG A 40 62.43 -28.16 26.27
C ARG A 40 61.99 -26.90 27.00
N LYS A 41 62.95 -26.01 27.26
CA LYS A 41 62.67 -24.69 27.84
C LYS A 41 61.99 -23.82 26.79
N LEU A 42 60.85 -23.23 27.13
CA LEU A 42 60.15 -22.25 26.31
C LEU A 42 61.04 -21.04 26.02
N ARG A 43 61.16 -20.67 24.75
CA ARG A 43 61.87 -19.47 24.28
C ARG A 43 60.86 -18.39 23.90
N THR A 44 61.34 -17.15 23.82
CA THR A 44 60.54 -16.01 23.37
C THR A 44 60.06 -16.24 21.93
N GLY A 45 58.75 -16.26 21.72
CA GLY A 45 58.12 -16.53 20.43
C GLY A 45 57.64 -17.97 20.22
N ASP A 46 57.89 -18.88 21.17
CA ASP A 46 57.38 -20.25 21.09
C ASP A 46 55.86 -20.29 21.33
N SER A 47 55.15 -21.06 20.50
CA SER A 47 53.73 -21.37 20.68
C SER A 47 53.57 -22.63 21.53
N PHE A 48 52.66 -22.59 22.50
CA PHE A 48 52.31 -23.75 23.33
C PHE A 48 50.80 -23.90 23.42
N TYR A 49 50.35 -25.13 23.65
CA TYR A 49 48.94 -25.46 23.76
C TYR A 49 48.53 -25.51 25.24
N ILE A 50 47.36 -24.94 25.52
CA ILE A 50 46.73 -24.94 26.84
C ILE A 50 45.34 -25.54 26.65
N THR A 51 44.97 -26.46 27.52
CA THR A 51 43.58 -26.88 27.68
C THR A 51 42.96 -26.00 28.76
N LEU A 52 41.82 -25.37 28.44
CA LEU A 52 41.07 -24.53 29.37
C LEU A 52 39.77 -25.25 29.73
N ASP A 53 39.70 -25.75 30.95
CA ASP A 53 38.48 -26.32 31.50
C ASP A 53 37.63 -25.18 32.07
N CYS A 54 36.37 -25.11 31.66
CA CYS A 54 35.45 -24.04 32.03
C CYS A 54 34.38 -24.59 32.98
N PHE A 55 34.24 -24.00 34.17
CA PHE A 55 33.28 -24.42 35.18
C PHE A 55 32.23 -23.33 35.37
N ALA A 56 30.95 -23.69 35.20
CA ALA A 56 29.84 -22.80 35.53
C ALA A 56 29.54 -22.91 37.03
N THR A 57 29.41 -21.77 37.71
CA THR A 57 29.11 -21.69 39.14
C THR A 57 27.65 -21.32 39.37
N ASP A 58 27.10 -21.58 40.56
CA ASP A 58 25.72 -21.24 40.93
C ASP A 58 25.40 -19.74 40.78
N GLN A 59 26.40 -18.87 40.82
CA GLN A 59 26.23 -17.42 40.60
C GLN A 59 25.73 -17.10 39.18
N LEU A 60 26.07 -17.94 38.20
CA LEU A 60 25.61 -17.81 36.82
C LEU A 60 24.10 -18.03 36.70
N PHE A 61 23.55 -18.90 37.54
CA PHE A 61 22.12 -19.25 37.60
C PHE A 61 21.35 -18.45 38.67
N GLY A 62 22.07 -17.83 39.61
CA GLY A 62 21.53 -17.02 40.70
C GLY A 62 21.38 -15.53 40.39
N ALA A 63 21.86 -15.07 39.23
CA ALA A 63 21.67 -13.70 38.79
C ALA A 63 20.16 -13.42 38.64
N ARG A 64 19.61 -12.60 39.55
CA ARG A 64 18.24 -12.08 39.40
C ARG A 64 18.12 -11.47 38.01
N PRO A 65 16.98 -11.66 37.30
CA PRO A 65 16.72 -10.87 36.10
C PRO A 65 16.97 -9.41 36.47
N LEU A 66 17.96 -8.78 35.83
CA LEU A 66 18.34 -7.40 36.09
C LEU A 66 17.06 -6.57 36.21
N ASP A 67 16.87 -5.88 37.34
CA ASP A 67 15.69 -5.04 37.58
C ASP A 67 15.49 -4.18 36.32
N GLU A 68 14.31 -4.29 35.68
CA GLU A 68 14.08 -3.68 34.36
C GLU A 68 14.39 -2.17 34.35
N LYS A 69 14.25 -1.53 35.52
CA LYS A 69 14.58 -0.11 35.76
C LYS A 69 16.08 0.17 35.76
N ASP A 70 16.92 -0.74 36.26
CA ASP A 70 18.37 -0.58 36.29
C ASP A 70 18.99 -0.81 34.92
N LEU A 71 18.42 -1.72 34.12
CA LEU A 71 18.78 -1.91 32.71
C LEU A 71 18.37 -0.69 31.86
N GLU A 72 17.15 -0.16 32.06
CA GLU A 72 16.66 1.02 31.34
C GLU A 72 17.41 2.31 31.71
N ASN A 73 17.80 2.48 32.98
CA ASN A 73 18.63 3.59 33.45
C ASN A 73 20.07 3.48 32.94
N SER A 74 20.65 2.27 32.94
CA SER A 74 22.01 2.04 32.41
C SER A 74 22.09 2.35 30.90
N LEU A 75 21.03 2.07 30.14
CA LEU A 75 20.96 2.30 28.69
C LEU A 75 20.64 3.76 28.30
N LYS A 76 19.79 4.47 29.05
CA LYS A 76 19.59 5.92 28.87
C LYS A 76 20.89 6.70 29.12
N THR A 77 21.70 6.21 30.05
CA THR A 77 23.02 6.77 30.37
C THR A 77 24.05 6.45 29.27
N ALA A 78 23.99 5.28 28.64
CA ALA A 78 24.82 4.89 27.49
C ALA A 78 24.56 5.71 26.21
N GLN A 79 23.32 6.19 26.00
CA GLN A 79 22.99 7.06 24.86
C GLN A 79 23.46 8.52 25.05
N HIS A 80 23.65 8.97 26.30
CA HIS A 80 24.03 10.35 26.61
C HIS A 80 25.46 10.52 27.13
N THR A 81 26.14 9.45 27.52
CA THR A 81 27.54 9.51 27.99
C THR A 81 28.33 8.31 27.49
N LYS A 82 29.54 8.55 26.96
CA LYS A 82 30.60 7.54 26.75
C LYS A 82 31.08 7.04 28.13
N SER A 83 30.22 6.37 28.87
CA SER A 83 30.50 5.79 30.18
C SER A 83 30.83 4.31 30.02
N THR A 84 31.95 3.90 30.61
CA THR A 84 32.66 2.62 30.40
C THR A 84 31.95 1.38 30.96
N ASN A 85 30.96 1.53 31.84
CA ASN A 85 30.40 0.38 32.57
C ASN A 85 29.23 -0.33 31.86
N SER A 86 28.50 0.33 30.95
CA SER A 86 27.33 -0.26 30.28
C SER A 86 27.68 -1.11 29.05
N HIS A 87 28.87 -0.95 28.49
CA HIS A 87 29.41 -1.86 27.47
C HIS A 87 29.70 -3.25 28.05
N PHE A 88 30.08 -3.29 29.32
CA PHE A 88 30.61 -4.47 29.97
C PHE A 88 29.63 -5.66 30.05
N VAL A 89 28.39 -5.43 30.48
CA VAL A 89 27.37 -6.50 30.64
C VAL A 89 26.92 -7.09 29.29
N MET A 90 26.90 -6.27 28.22
CA MET A 90 26.62 -6.78 26.88
C MET A 90 27.81 -7.54 26.28
N ASP A 91 29.03 -7.10 26.58
CA ASP A 91 30.26 -7.79 26.16
C ASP A 91 30.40 -9.14 26.86
N GLU A 92 30.03 -9.24 28.15
CA GLU A 92 30.01 -10.49 28.92
C GLU A 92 28.97 -11.49 28.39
N GLY A 93 27.72 -11.06 28.20
CA GLY A 93 26.66 -11.93 27.66
C GLY A 93 26.96 -12.43 26.24
N ALA A 94 27.50 -11.55 25.38
CA ALA A 94 27.93 -11.94 24.04
C ALA A 94 29.12 -12.91 24.06
N ALA A 95 30.09 -12.69 24.95
CA ALA A 95 31.23 -13.58 25.15
C ALA A 95 30.78 -14.97 25.67
N LEU A 96 29.81 -15.01 26.58
CA LEU A 96 29.25 -16.24 27.14
C LEU A 96 28.54 -17.09 26.07
N ILE A 97 27.74 -16.45 25.21
CA ILE A 97 27.10 -17.12 24.08
C ILE A 97 28.14 -17.63 23.08
N SER A 98 29.19 -16.84 22.80
CA SER A 98 30.28 -17.25 21.92
C SER A 98 31.05 -18.45 22.48
N LEU A 99 31.28 -18.48 23.80
CA LEU A 99 31.86 -19.62 24.50
C LEU A 99 30.98 -20.87 24.36
N PHE A 100 29.68 -20.78 24.62
CA PHE A 100 28.75 -21.92 24.54
C PHE A 100 28.62 -22.50 23.13
N LYS A 101 28.69 -21.66 22.10
CA LYS A 101 28.77 -22.13 20.71
C LYS A 101 30.05 -22.89 20.45
N LYS A 102 31.18 -22.36 20.91
CA LYS A 102 32.49 -23.00 20.73
C LYS A 102 32.60 -24.34 21.46
N LEU A 103 31.86 -24.48 22.56
CA LEU A 103 31.71 -25.72 23.33
C LEU A 103 30.58 -26.63 22.82
N HIS A 104 29.86 -26.24 21.76
CA HIS A 104 28.74 -26.97 21.17
C HIS A 104 27.64 -27.37 22.18
N LEU A 105 27.29 -26.47 23.10
CA LEU A 105 26.34 -26.75 24.19
C LEU A 105 24.85 -26.59 23.78
N PHE A 106 24.55 -25.97 22.64
CA PHE A 106 23.17 -25.80 22.18
C PHE A 106 22.62 -27.11 21.62
N SER A 107 21.37 -27.46 21.95
CA SER A 107 20.75 -28.68 21.43
C SER A 107 20.33 -28.52 19.96
N ASP A 108 20.79 -29.42 19.08
CA ASP A 108 20.29 -29.61 17.71
C ASP A 108 18.91 -30.29 17.73
N ASN A 109 17.88 -29.59 18.20
CA ASN A 109 16.51 -30.08 18.08
C ASN A 109 15.75 -29.22 17.07
N ASN A 110 15.80 -29.61 15.79
CA ASN A 110 14.67 -29.62 14.85
C ASN A 110 15.08 -30.28 13.52
N GLN A 111 14.21 -31.13 12.99
CA GLN A 111 14.35 -31.89 11.74
C GLN A 111 14.30 -31.01 10.47
N ASN A 112 15.14 -29.98 10.38
CA ASN A 112 15.41 -29.24 9.14
C ASN A 112 16.94 -29.04 9.04
N GLU A 113 17.61 -29.94 8.32
CA GLU A 113 19.07 -30.06 8.17
C GLU A 113 19.78 -28.88 7.48
N GLU A 114 19.16 -27.71 7.34
CA GLU A 114 19.80 -26.53 6.71
C GLU A 114 19.79 -25.26 7.60
N ALA A 115 19.30 -25.36 8.83
CA ALA A 115 19.08 -24.21 9.71
C ALA A 115 19.91 -24.26 11.01
N SER A 116 21.09 -24.90 11.01
CA SER A 116 21.89 -25.17 12.22
C SER A 116 23.28 -24.49 12.28
N GLU A 117 23.61 -23.58 11.35
CA GLU A 117 24.73 -22.62 11.56
C GLU A 117 24.18 -21.32 12.17
N VAL A 118 23.67 -21.41 13.39
CA VAL A 118 22.78 -20.39 13.97
C VAL A 118 23.53 -19.47 14.93
N ILE A 119 23.68 -18.22 14.47
CA ILE A 119 24.19 -17.01 15.13
C ILE A 119 25.74 -16.91 15.20
N SER A 120 26.34 -15.99 14.43
CA SER A 120 27.71 -15.52 14.69
C SER A 120 27.67 -14.27 15.57
N PHE A 121 28.09 -14.39 16.82
CA PHE A 121 28.36 -13.21 17.66
C PHE A 121 29.87 -13.09 17.82
N GLY A 122 30.46 -12.07 17.18
CA GLY A 122 31.76 -11.54 17.58
C GLY A 122 32.99 -11.92 16.76
N GLU A 123 32.90 -12.18 15.45
CA GLU A 123 34.10 -12.07 14.60
C GLU A 123 34.32 -10.61 14.17
N SER A 124 35.46 -10.04 14.57
CA SER A 124 35.85 -8.68 14.22
C SER A 124 36.09 -8.51 12.71
N GLU A 125 35.77 -7.31 12.21
CA GLU A 125 35.82 -6.86 10.81
C GLU A 125 37.15 -7.15 10.06
N GLU A 126 38.26 -7.43 10.73
CA GLU A 126 39.58 -7.57 10.08
C GLU A 126 39.91 -8.97 9.53
N GLU A 127 39.48 -10.06 10.19
CA GLU A 127 39.77 -11.43 9.68
C GLU A 127 38.82 -11.81 8.52
N ASN A 128 37.56 -11.34 8.56
CA ASN A 128 36.62 -11.54 7.47
C ASN A 128 36.97 -10.72 6.23
N ASN A 129 37.55 -9.52 6.36
CA ASN A 129 38.02 -8.72 5.22
C ASN A 129 39.11 -9.42 4.39
N LYS A 130 39.82 -10.40 4.97
CA LYS A 130 40.83 -11.18 4.26
C LYS A 130 40.25 -12.38 3.51
N ARG A 131 39.14 -12.97 3.97
CA ARG A 131 38.37 -14.00 3.24
C ARG A 131 37.41 -13.40 2.22
N LEU A 132 36.87 -12.21 2.48
CA LEU A 132 35.97 -11.45 1.60
C LEU A 132 36.64 -10.84 0.36
N ARG A 133 37.98 -10.80 0.29
CA ARG A 133 38.69 -10.29 -0.89
C ARG A 133 38.69 -11.25 -2.07
N ASP A 134 38.54 -12.55 -1.82
CA ASP A 134 38.61 -13.59 -2.86
C ASP A 134 37.22 -14.09 -3.33
N GLN A 135 36.12 -13.59 -2.74
CA GLN A 135 34.74 -13.95 -3.09
C GLN A 135 33.86 -12.71 -3.36
N ARG A 136 34.34 -11.77 -4.17
CA ARG A 136 33.47 -10.72 -4.72
C ARG A 136 32.67 -11.25 -5.92
N SER A 137 31.58 -11.94 -5.61
CA SER A 137 30.44 -12.11 -6.49
C SER A 137 29.18 -12.07 -5.62
N GLU A 138 28.39 -11.01 -5.81
CA GLU A 138 27.06 -10.77 -5.23
C GLU A 138 27.04 -10.42 -3.73
N GLU A 139 27.18 -9.12 -3.45
CA GLU A 139 26.73 -8.52 -2.18
C GLU A 139 25.21 -8.74 -2.08
N ASN A 140 24.79 -9.71 -1.26
CA ASN A 140 23.39 -9.88 -0.88
C ASN A 140 23.03 -8.85 0.18
N ASP A 141 22.50 -7.72 -0.28
CA ASP A 141 21.89 -6.70 0.58
C ASP A 141 20.71 -7.28 1.37
N GLY A 142 20.49 -6.69 2.54
CA GLY A 142 19.44 -6.95 3.53
C GLY A 142 17.97 -6.86 3.11
N VAL A 143 17.67 -7.15 1.85
CA VAL A 143 16.35 -7.01 1.25
C VAL A 143 15.56 -8.30 1.51
N LEU A 144 14.46 -8.21 2.26
CA LEU A 144 13.43 -9.25 2.21
C LEU A 144 12.90 -9.33 0.78
N THR A 145 13.28 -10.36 0.06
CA THR A 145 12.74 -10.63 -1.28
C THR A 145 11.23 -10.86 -1.17
N MET A 146 10.48 -10.55 -2.22
CA MET A 146 9.04 -10.86 -2.27
C MET A 146 8.75 -12.35 -2.00
N ASN A 147 9.70 -13.23 -2.31
CA ASN A 147 9.61 -14.65 -2.02
C ASN A 147 9.78 -14.95 -0.53
N GLN A 148 10.71 -14.29 0.17
CA GLN A 148 10.83 -14.37 1.63
C GLN A 148 9.62 -13.76 2.35
N LEU A 149 9.08 -12.65 1.84
CA LEU A 149 7.86 -12.04 2.38
C LEU A 149 6.64 -12.96 2.19
N LYS A 150 6.50 -13.58 1.00
CA LYS A 150 5.48 -14.60 0.74
C LYS A 150 5.69 -15.84 1.60
N SER A 151 6.92 -16.28 1.81
CA SER A 151 7.25 -17.38 2.73
C SER A 151 6.88 -17.05 4.18
N LEU A 152 7.06 -15.80 4.61
CA LEU A 152 6.66 -15.34 5.94
C LEU A 152 5.15 -15.52 6.10
N TYR A 153 4.40 -15.06 5.10
CA TYR A 153 2.95 -15.17 5.10
C TYR A 153 2.44 -16.61 4.96
N GLN A 154 2.93 -17.39 4.00
CA GLN A 154 2.54 -18.79 3.78
C GLN A 154 2.80 -19.66 5.01
N SER A 155 3.87 -19.36 5.74
CA SER A 155 4.28 -20.18 6.88
C SER A 155 3.65 -19.75 8.22
N THR A 156 3.10 -18.52 8.30
CA THR A 156 2.13 -18.11 9.32
C THR A 156 0.73 -18.66 9.03
N GLU A 157 0.39 -18.85 7.75
CA GLU A 157 -0.90 -19.37 7.28
C GLU A 157 -1.08 -20.87 7.59
N SER A 158 -0.02 -21.69 7.43
CA SER A 158 -0.12 -23.16 7.50
C SER A 158 -0.17 -23.76 8.91
N LYS A 159 0.32 -23.09 9.96
CA LYS A 159 0.35 -23.68 11.31
C LYS A 159 -0.98 -23.64 12.05
N PHE A 160 -1.83 -22.66 11.74
CA PHE A 160 -3.15 -22.54 12.37
C PHE A 160 -4.22 -23.40 11.68
N GLU A 161 -3.92 -23.94 10.49
CA GLU A 161 -4.78 -24.89 9.80
C GLU A 161 -4.80 -26.27 10.47
N ASP A 162 -3.74 -26.63 11.22
CA ASP A 162 -3.60 -27.96 11.83
C ASP A 162 -4.03 -28.07 13.31
N THR A 163 -4.68 -27.07 13.94
CA THR A 163 -5.15 -27.25 15.34
C THR A 163 -6.47 -26.54 15.80
N ILE A 164 -7.46 -27.38 16.12
CA ILE A 164 -8.36 -27.42 17.32
C ILE A 164 -9.45 -26.34 17.54
N LEU A 165 -9.36 -25.10 17.01
CA LEU A 165 -10.38 -24.08 17.38
C LEU A 165 -11.77 -24.35 16.75
N PRO A 166 -12.85 -24.48 17.56
CA PRO A 166 -14.21 -24.69 17.04
C PRO A 166 -14.80 -23.39 16.49
N ASP A 167 -15.72 -23.49 15.53
CA ASP A 167 -16.45 -22.33 15.01
C ASP A 167 -17.35 -21.70 16.09
N SER A 168 -17.31 -20.37 16.25
CA SER A 168 -18.18 -19.63 17.16
C SER A 168 -19.29 -18.89 16.40
N ILE A 169 -20.53 -18.96 16.91
CA ILE A 169 -21.71 -18.34 16.31
C ILE A 169 -22.34 -17.36 17.33
N PRO A 170 -22.25 -16.04 17.13
CA PRO A 170 -22.77 -15.06 18.07
C PRO A 170 -24.30 -14.99 18.12
N ASN A 171 -24.89 -14.84 19.31
CA ASN A 171 -26.36 -14.76 19.51
C ASN A 171 -26.99 -13.43 19.04
N ASP A 172 -26.30 -12.31 19.31
CA ASP A 172 -26.86 -10.96 19.11
C ASP A 172 -26.52 -10.36 17.74
N LEU A 173 -25.98 -11.16 16.82
CA LEU A 173 -25.57 -10.72 15.48
C LEU A 173 -26.68 -11.03 14.47
N LEU A 174 -27.17 -10.00 13.77
CA LEU A 174 -28.19 -10.16 12.72
C LEU A 174 -27.63 -10.66 11.37
N LEU A 175 -26.30 -10.65 11.23
CA LEU A 175 -25.60 -11.07 10.01
C LEU A 175 -25.14 -12.53 10.13
N GLU A 176 -25.25 -13.28 9.03
CA GLU A 176 -24.71 -14.63 8.95
C GLU A 176 -23.20 -14.60 8.66
N LEU A 177 -22.40 -15.23 9.54
CA LEU A 177 -20.96 -15.34 9.37
C LEU A 177 -20.59 -16.50 8.44
N ARG A 178 -19.61 -16.26 7.57
CA ARG A 178 -18.97 -17.32 6.75
C ARG A 178 -18.12 -18.26 7.63
N PRO A 179 -17.82 -19.51 7.20
CA PRO A 179 -17.01 -20.46 7.98
C PRO A 179 -15.68 -19.86 8.46
N TYR A 180 -14.91 -19.27 7.56
CA TYR A 180 -13.67 -18.59 7.94
C TYR A 180 -13.93 -17.41 8.92
N GLN A 181 -15.04 -16.67 8.81
CA GLN A 181 -15.34 -15.60 9.76
C GLN A 181 -15.67 -16.13 11.16
N LYS A 182 -16.33 -17.30 11.26
CA LYS A 182 -16.59 -18.00 12.53
C LYS A 182 -15.29 -18.45 13.19
N TYR A 183 -14.38 -19.04 12.41
CA TYR A 183 -13.04 -19.37 12.89
C TYR A 183 -12.27 -18.12 13.34
N GLY A 184 -12.33 -17.05 12.55
CA GLY A 184 -11.69 -15.77 12.88
C GLY A 184 -12.21 -15.19 14.20
N LEU A 185 -13.51 -15.29 14.45
CA LEU A 185 -14.12 -14.90 15.73
C LEU A 185 -13.59 -15.75 16.89
N SER A 186 -13.54 -17.07 16.72
CA SER A 186 -13.00 -17.98 17.75
C SER A 186 -11.55 -17.66 18.09
N TRP A 187 -10.72 -17.41 17.07
CA TRP A 187 -9.34 -17.00 17.26
C TRP A 187 -9.23 -15.66 18.00
N MET A 188 -10.06 -14.67 17.65
CA MET A 188 -10.08 -13.39 18.36
C MET A 188 -10.51 -13.54 19.82
N LEU A 189 -11.54 -14.35 20.12
CA LEU A 189 -11.98 -14.64 21.49
C LEU A 189 -10.88 -15.35 22.29
N PHE A 190 -10.20 -16.32 21.67
CA PHE A 190 -9.05 -17.00 22.26
C PHE A 190 -7.93 -16.02 22.62
N ARG A 191 -7.59 -15.08 21.73
CA ARG A 191 -6.58 -14.04 21.96
C ARG A 191 -6.96 -13.02 23.04
N GLU A 192 -8.24 -12.85 23.31
CA GLU A 192 -8.73 -12.06 24.44
C GLU A 192 -8.85 -12.87 25.73
N GLN A 193 -8.48 -14.16 25.73
CA GLN A 193 -8.63 -15.12 26.82
C GLN A 193 -10.10 -15.32 27.28
N GLU A 194 -11.04 -15.06 26.38
CA GLU A 194 -12.48 -15.30 26.59
C GLU A 194 -12.83 -16.75 26.27
N TYR A 195 -12.15 -17.70 26.92
CA TYR A 195 -12.27 -19.14 26.63
C TYR A 195 -13.70 -19.66 26.74
N ASP A 196 -14.50 -19.08 27.64
CA ASP A 196 -15.91 -19.46 27.86
C ASP A 196 -16.81 -19.11 26.66
N LEU A 197 -16.37 -18.18 25.81
CA LEU A 197 -17.08 -17.75 24.61
C LEU A 197 -16.60 -18.46 23.34
N VAL A 198 -15.50 -19.22 23.41
CA VAL A 198 -15.00 -19.99 22.25
C VAL A 198 -15.92 -21.18 21.98
N GLY A 199 -16.34 -21.35 20.73
CA GLY A 199 -17.33 -22.36 20.35
C GLY A 199 -18.76 -21.98 20.73
N LEU A 200 -19.06 -20.68 20.88
CA LEU A 200 -20.40 -20.18 21.22
C LEU A 200 -21.46 -20.76 20.27
N ASN A 201 -22.49 -21.38 20.85
CA ASN A 201 -23.63 -21.98 20.12
C ASN A 201 -23.27 -22.99 19.03
N ASN A 202 -22.10 -23.64 19.11
CA ASN A 202 -21.76 -24.70 18.19
C ASN A 202 -22.32 -26.04 18.73
N PRO A 203 -23.27 -26.69 18.01
CA PRO A 203 -23.87 -27.94 18.47
C PRO A 203 -22.88 -29.11 18.54
N GLN A 204 -21.69 -28.99 17.95
CA GLN A 204 -20.64 -30.01 17.98
C GLN A 204 -19.73 -29.92 19.23
N VAL A 205 -19.86 -28.87 20.05
CA VAL A 205 -19.01 -28.63 21.23
C VAL A 205 -19.83 -28.83 22.51
N THR A 206 -19.58 -29.94 23.23
CA THR A 206 -20.20 -30.22 24.53
C THR A 206 -19.55 -29.38 25.64
N ASP A 207 -20.27 -29.15 26.75
CA ASP A 207 -19.74 -28.35 27.87
C ASP A 207 -18.53 -29.03 28.55
N GLU A 208 -18.48 -30.37 28.59
CA GLU A 208 -17.30 -31.13 29.01
C GLU A 208 -16.11 -30.91 28.05
N GLY A 209 -16.36 -30.89 26.74
CA GLY A 209 -15.35 -30.59 25.73
C GLY A 209 -14.79 -29.17 25.82
N LYS A 210 -15.59 -28.19 26.31
CA LYS A 210 -15.11 -26.81 26.55
C LYS A 210 -14.18 -26.73 27.75
N GLU A 211 -14.43 -27.47 28.82
CA GLU A 211 -13.54 -27.48 30.00
C GLU A 211 -12.20 -28.15 29.71
N ASP A 212 -12.20 -29.28 28.98
CA ASP A 212 -10.98 -29.95 28.56
C ASP A 212 -10.19 -29.11 27.56
N PHE A 213 -10.88 -28.44 26.64
CA PHE A 213 -10.28 -27.47 25.74
C PHE A 213 -9.69 -26.28 26.50
N LYS A 214 -10.39 -25.74 27.51
CA LYS A 214 -9.90 -24.65 28.35
C LYS A 214 -8.62 -25.05 29.10
N LYS A 215 -8.54 -26.27 29.64
CA LYS A 215 -7.32 -26.78 30.28
C LYS A 215 -6.16 -26.91 29.29
N LEU A 216 -6.40 -27.57 28.16
CA LEU A 216 -5.40 -27.75 27.09
C LEU A 216 -4.88 -26.41 26.56
N MET A 217 -5.76 -25.45 26.33
CA MET A 217 -5.39 -24.14 25.81
C MET A 217 -4.71 -23.25 26.87
N THR A 218 -5.01 -23.45 28.16
CA THR A 218 -4.28 -22.78 29.26
C THR A 218 -2.85 -23.32 29.36
N GLU A 219 -2.64 -24.62 29.12
CA GLU A 219 -1.31 -25.24 29.05
C GLU A 219 -0.51 -24.78 27.81
N ILE A 220 -1.17 -24.67 26.64
CA ILE A 220 -0.56 -24.17 25.40
C ILE A 220 -0.24 -22.66 25.47
N SER A 221 -0.97 -21.90 26.29
CA SER A 221 -0.73 -20.45 26.46
C SER A 221 0.64 -20.15 27.09
N GLY A 222 1.35 -21.13 27.65
CA GLY A 222 2.77 -21.00 28.00
C GLY A 222 3.66 -21.05 26.76
N THR A 223 3.70 -19.99 25.94
CA THR A 223 4.63 -19.96 24.79
C THR A 223 6.06 -19.81 25.29
N LYS A 224 6.93 -20.76 24.92
CA LYS A 224 8.38 -20.69 25.19
C LYS A 224 8.91 -19.36 24.69
N ASN A 225 9.64 -18.62 25.54
CA ASN A 225 10.24 -17.36 25.12
C ASN A 225 11.32 -17.63 24.05
N PRO A 226 11.18 -17.12 22.81
CA PRO A 226 12.11 -17.44 21.73
C PRO A 226 13.52 -16.84 21.94
N LEU A 227 13.67 -15.92 22.90
CA LEU A 227 14.98 -15.41 23.33
C LEU A 227 15.76 -16.40 24.20
N TRP A 228 15.13 -17.47 24.67
CA TRP A 228 15.77 -18.50 25.49
C TRP A 228 16.01 -19.76 24.68
N LYS A 229 17.26 -20.23 24.66
CA LYS A 229 17.63 -21.49 24.02
C LYS A 229 17.99 -22.55 25.03
N GLU A 230 17.65 -23.78 24.69
CA GLU A 230 17.97 -24.98 25.46
C GLU A 230 19.42 -25.39 25.21
N CYS A 231 20.17 -25.56 26.30
CA CYS A 231 21.55 -26.00 26.32
C CYS A 231 21.65 -27.33 27.09
N LYS A 232 22.43 -28.26 26.55
CA LYS A 232 22.71 -29.55 27.17
C LYS A 232 24.04 -29.48 27.92
N TRP A 233 24.06 -30.04 29.12
CA TRP A 233 25.32 -30.23 29.84
C TRP A 233 26.21 -31.24 29.08
N PRO A 234 27.53 -31.00 29.02
CA PRO A 234 28.44 -31.93 28.39
C PRO A 234 28.49 -33.24 29.19
N THR A 235 28.42 -34.37 28.51
CA THR A 235 28.62 -35.67 29.13
C THR A 235 30.10 -35.85 29.45
N LEU A 236 30.46 -35.89 30.74
CA LEU A 236 31.86 -36.12 31.14
C LEU A 236 32.31 -37.52 30.66
N SER A 237 33.19 -37.56 29.67
CA SER A 237 33.91 -38.78 29.29
C SER A 237 35.02 -39.03 30.32
N SER A 238 34.70 -39.85 31.33
CA SER A 238 35.61 -40.74 32.07
C SER A 238 37.11 -40.41 32.05
N ALA A 239 37.52 -39.27 32.62
CA ALA A 239 38.94 -38.96 32.86
C ALA A 239 39.23 -37.91 33.95
N SER A 240 38.41 -37.80 35.00
CA SER A 240 38.83 -37.12 36.24
C SER A 240 38.14 -37.74 37.45
N ASN A 241 38.94 -38.39 38.29
CA ASN A 241 38.56 -39.05 39.55
C ASN A 241 38.39 -38.03 40.69
N ASP A 242 37.66 -36.94 40.47
CA ASP A 242 37.28 -36.02 41.56
C ASP A 242 35.78 -36.12 41.81
N GLY A 243 35.44 -36.71 42.96
CA GLY A 243 34.12 -37.21 43.33
C GLY A 243 33.08 -36.15 43.69
N PHE A 244 32.79 -35.20 42.81
CA PHE A 244 31.64 -34.30 42.96
C PHE A 244 31.01 -33.99 41.59
N CYS A 245 30.00 -34.77 41.19
CA CYS A 245 28.88 -34.27 40.37
C CYS A 245 27.77 -35.33 40.35
N GLU A 246 26.64 -35.07 41.00
CA GLU A 246 25.40 -35.78 40.69
C GLU A 246 25.01 -35.42 39.26
N GLN A 247 24.86 -36.42 38.39
CA GLN A 247 24.50 -36.20 36.99
C GLN A 247 23.07 -35.66 36.89
N THR A 248 22.91 -34.35 36.76
CA THR A 248 21.64 -33.77 36.32
C THR A 248 21.60 -33.89 34.80
N GLU A 249 20.81 -34.83 34.26
CA GLU A 249 20.52 -34.94 32.83
C GLU A 249 19.62 -33.80 32.30
N GLU A 250 19.12 -32.94 33.19
CA GLU A 250 18.22 -31.84 32.84
C GLU A 250 18.95 -30.72 32.08
N PRO A 251 18.43 -30.27 30.92
CA PRO A 251 19.00 -29.16 30.18
C PRO A 251 18.84 -27.84 30.95
N PHE A 252 19.72 -26.88 30.68
CA PHE A 252 19.60 -25.51 31.18
C PHE A 252 19.26 -24.55 30.04
N TYR A 253 18.73 -23.38 30.37
CA TYR A 253 18.27 -22.39 29.40
C TYR A 253 19.12 -21.13 29.48
N VAL A 254 19.44 -20.56 28.31
CA VAL A 254 20.26 -19.36 28.19
C VAL A 254 19.52 -18.30 27.39
N ASN A 255 19.45 -17.10 27.94
CA ASN A 255 18.92 -15.94 27.24
C ASN A 255 19.97 -15.39 26.25
N LEU A 256 19.64 -15.38 24.97
CA LEU A 256 20.54 -14.94 23.90
C LEU A 256 20.84 -13.43 23.89
N TYR A 257 20.11 -12.66 24.70
CA TYR A 257 20.29 -11.22 24.81
C TYR A 257 21.05 -10.82 26.07
N THR A 258 20.62 -11.32 27.22
CA THR A 258 21.20 -10.91 28.51
C THR A 258 22.32 -11.83 28.97
N GLY A 259 22.52 -12.99 28.35
CA GLY A 259 23.43 -14.02 28.84
C GLY A 259 22.98 -14.67 30.15
N ALA A 260 21.76 -14.37 30.61
CA ALA A 260 21.21 -14.95 31.85
C ALA A 260 20.93 -16.44 31.66
N CYS A 261 21.29 -17.25 32.65
CA CYS A 261 21.07 -18.69 32.66
C CYS A 261 19.96 -19.05 33.66
N SER A 262 19.14 -20.05 33.33
CA SER A 262 18.06 -20.54 34.18
C SER A 262 17.96 -22.05 34.08
N HIS A 263 17.68 -22.72 35.20
CA HIS A 263 17.39 -24.17 35.21
C HIS A 263 16.01 -24.50 34.64
N TYR A 264 15.05 -23.56 34.71
CA TYR A 264 13.71 -23.72 34.15
C TYR A 264 13.53 -22.88 32.88
N CYS A 265 12.74 -23.36 31.93
CA CYS A 265 12.40 -22.62 30.70
C CYS A 265 11.52 -21.41 31.05
N PRO A 266 11.97 -20.16 30.83
CA PRO A 266 11.15 -19.00 31.16
C PRO A 266 10.04 -18.82 30.13
N MET A 267 8.80 -19.00 30.57
CA MET A 267 7.62 -18.74 29.75
C MET A 267 7.32 -17.24 29.69
N ILE A 268 6.81 -16.74 28.56
CA ILE A 268 6.38 -15.35 28.45
C ILE A 268 5.11 -15.17 29.30
N GLN A 269 5.23 -14.43 30.42
CA GLN A 269 4.11 -14.20 31.35
C GLN A 269 3.11 -13.16 30.81
N ASN A 270 3.57 -12.19 30.01
CA ASN A 270 2.74 -11.09 29.53
C ASN A 270 2.18 -11.39 28.15
N HIS A 271 0.98 -11.99 28.12
CA HIS A 271 0.20 -12.04 26.89
C HIS A 271 -0.52 -10.71 26.71
N THR A 272 -0.25 -10.03 25.60
CA THR A 272 -1.05 -8.89 25.19
C THR A 272 -2.43 -9.40 24.77
N TYR A 273 -3.49 -8.80 25.33
CA TYR A 273 -4.86 -9.14 24.96
C TYR A 273 -5.19 -8.57 23.58
N GLY A 274 -5.42 -9.46 22.62
CA GLY A 274 -5.68 -9.13 21.22
C GLY A 274 -4.55 -9.52 20.26
N GLY A 275 -4.45 -8.82 19.13
CA GLY A 275 -3.54 -9.20 18.04
C GLY A 275 -3.76 -8.43 16.74
N ILE A 276 -3.28 -9.01 15.64
CA ILE A 276 -3.34 -8.43 14.29
C ILE A 276 -4.19 -9.34 13.40
N LEU A 277 -5.32 -8.83 12.92
CA LEU A 277 -6.12 -9.47 11.88
C LEU A 277 -5.69 -8.91 10.51
N ALA A 278 -4.83 -9.68 9.84
CA ALA A 278 -4.13 -9.32 8.60
C ALA A 278 -4.78 -9.90 7.33
N ASP A 279 -6.07 -10.24 7.38
CA ASP A 279 -6.79 -10.82 6.24
C ASP A 279 -6.73 -9.94 4.99
N GLU A 280 -6.67 -10.58 3.83
CA GLU A 280 -6.77 -9.90 2.54
C GLU A 280 -8.05 -9.05 2.43
N MET A 281 -7.96 -7.97 1.66
CA MET A 281 -9.08 -7.06 1.44
C MET A 281 -10.25 -7.78 0.78
N GLY A 282 -11.39 -7.83 1.48
CA GLY A 282 -12.62 -8.45 0.99
C GLY A 282 -13.14 -9.59 1.85
N LEU A 283 -12.31 -10.18 2.73
CA LEU A 283 -12.71 -11.25 3.65
C LEU A 283 -13.58 -10.78 4.84
N GLY A 284 -14.02 -9.53 4.86
CA GLY A 284 -15.00 -9.07 5.87
C GLY A 284 -14.44 -8.90 7.29
N LYS A 285 -13.20 -8.43 7.46
CA LYS A 285 -12.58 -8.07 8.75
C LYS A 285 -13.50 -7.25 9.68
N THR A 286 -14.21 -6.27 9.12
CA THR A 286 -15.18 -5.44 9.84
C THR A 286 -16.28 -6.29 10.48
N ILE A 287 -16.85 -7.24 9.74
CA ILE A 287 -17.93 -8.11 10.24
C ILE A 287 -17.40 -9.05 11.34
N THR A 288 -16.23 -9.66 11.14
CA THR A 288 -15.58 -10.50 12.17
C THR A 288 -15.31 -9.70 13.45
N THR A 289 -14.86 -8.45 13.31
CA THR A 289 -14.60 -7.56 14.44
C THR A 289 -15.89 -7.14 15.16
N LEU A 290 -16.96 -6.82 14.40
CA LEU A 290 -18.26 -6.51 14.98
C LEU A 290 -18.84 -7.73 15.73
N ALA A 291 -18.66 -8.93 15.18
CA ALA A 291 -19.04 -10.17 15.85
C ALA A 291 -18.30 -10.35 17.19
N LEU A 292 -17.00 -10.02 17.26
CA LEU A 292 -16.24 -10.01 18.51
C LEU A 292 -16.83 -9.02 19.52
N ILE A 293 -17.07 -7.77 19.10
CA ILE A 293 -17.60 -6.72 19.98
C ILE A 293 -18.97 -7.10 20.53
N LEU A 294 -19.85 -7.65 19.70
CA LEU A 294 -21.19 -8.05 20.12
C LEU A 294 -21.17 -9.32 21.00
N SER A 295 -20.20 -10.22 20.81
CA SER A 295 -20.00 -11.40 21.67
C SER A 295 -19.44 -11.02 23.03
N CYS A 296 -18.42 -10.17 23.06
CA CYS A 296 -17.74 -9.70 24.26
C CYS A 296 -17.74 -8.16 24.29
N HIS A 297 -18.80 -7.59 24.87
CA HIS A 297 -19.08 -6.15 24.88
C HIS A 297 -18.66 -5.45 26.18
N GLU A 298 -18.39 -6.20 27.24
CA GLU A 298 -17.93 -5.68 28.52
C GLU A 298 -16.91 -6.61 29.18
N ASP A 299 -16.03 -6.03 29.98
CA ASP A 299 -15.14 -6.77 30.86
C ASP A 299 -15.92 -7.32 32.06
N LYS A 300 -16.31 -8.60 32.00
CA LYS A 300 -17.05 -9.27 33.07
C LYS A 300 -16.22 -9.49 34.33
N SER A 301 -14.90 -9.54 34.19
CA SER A 301 -13.97 -9.74 35.31
C SER A 301 -13.79 -8.48 36.15
N TYR A 302 -14.13 -7.32 35.59
CA TYR A 302 -13.97 -6.03 36.25
C TYR A 302 -15.09 -5.79 37.27
N ILE A 303 -14.71 -5.84 38.55
CA ILE A 303 -15.55 -5.40 39.67
C ILE A 303 -15.14 -3.96 39.96
N GLN A 304 -16.04 -3.00 39.72
CA GLN A 304 -15.76 -1.57 39.86
C GLN A 304 -15.23 -1.23 41.28
N PRO A 305 -13.92 -0.93 41.45
CA PRO A 305 -13.40 -0.44 42.72
C PRO A 305 -13.80 1.03 42.88
N CYS A 306 -13.80 1.52 44.12
CA CYS A 306 -14.13 2.89 44.52
C CYS A 306 -13.78 3.97 43.47
N ARG A 307 -14.77 4.75 42.97
CA ARG A 307 -14.81 6.04 42.20
C ARG A 307 -13.58 6.68 41.50
N ARG A 308 -12.35 6.16 41.57
CA ARG A 308 -11.11 6.79 41.08
C ARG A 308 -10.56 6.16 39.80
N ASP A 309 -10.92 4.92 39.48
CA ASP A 309 -10.48 4.29 38.24
C ASP A 309 -11.35 4.73 37.05
N ARG A 310 -10.72 5.44 36.12
CA ARG A 310 -11.33 5.90 34.86
C ARG A 310 -11.27 4.80 33.79
N TYR A 311 -11.80 3.62 34.11
CA TYR A 311 -11.85 2.49 33.20
C TYR A 311 -13.22 2.36 32.55
N ALA A 312 -13.29 2.54 31.22
CA ALA A 312 -14.48 2.36 30.43
C ALA A 312 -14.64 0.89 30.02
N HIS A 313 -14.98 0.06 31.02
CA HIS A 313 -15.02 -1.41 30.91
C HIS A 313 -16.08 -1.95 29.93
N LYS A 314 -17.01 -1.11 29.44
CA LYS A 314 -18.07 -1.46 28.47
C LYS A 314 -17.89 -0.83 27.09
N THR A 315 -16.81 -0.08 26.87
CA THR A 315 -16.66 0.74 25.66
C THR A 315 -15.46 0.30 24.83
N THR A 316 -15.74 -0.05 23.57
CA THR A 316 -14.74 -0.30 22.54
C THR A 316 -14.53 0.97 21.70
N LEU A 317 -13.28 1.45 21.63
CA LEU A 317 -12.89 2.56 20.75
C LEU A 317 -12.40 2.01 19.42
N ILE A 318 -12.99 2.45 18.31
CA ILE A 318 -12.56 2.08 16.95
C ILE A 318 -12.03 3.33 16.24
N ILE A 319 -10.78 3.27 15.81
CA ILE A 319 -10.10 4.34 15.08
C ILE A 319 -10.05 3.95 13.61
N VAL A 320 -10.70 4.75 12.77
CA VAL A 320 -10.87 4.44 11.34
C VAL A 320 -10.43 5.61 10.45
N PRO A 321 -10.04 5.37 9.19
CA PRO A 321 -9.86 6.45 8.21
C PRO A 321 -11.15 7.26 8.05
N MET A 322 -11.01 8.56 7.77
CA MET A 322 -12.15 9.49 7.65
C MET A 322 -13.25 9.01 6.69
N ALA A 323 -12.87 8.37 5.58
CA ALA A 323 -13.84 7.91 4.59
C ALA A 323 -14.66 6.67 5.04
N LEU A 324 -14.23 5.97 6.10
CA LEU A 324 -14.86 4.73 6.58
C LEU A 324 -15.73 4.94 7.82
N LEU A 325 -15.72 6.13 8.40
CA LEU A 325 -16.44 6.46 9.63
C LEU A 325 -17.93 6.11 9.53
N SER A 326 -18.59 6.58 8.48
CA SER A 326 -19.99 6.29 8.21
C SER A 326 -20.27 4.84 7.85
N GLN A 327 -19.32 4.18 7.18
CA GLN A 327 -19.47 2.78 6.80
C GLN A 327 -19.49 1.91 8.04
N TRP A 328 -18.58 2.14 8.98
CA TRP A 328 -18.54 1.43 10.26
C TRP A 328 -19.83 1.63 11.09
N GLU A 329 -20.38 2.84 11.10
CA GLU A 329 -21.67 3.11 11.76
C GLU A 329 -22.82 2.32 11.13
N SER A 330 -22.94 2.36 9.79
CA SER A 330 -23.97 1.64 9.07
C SER A 330 -23.84 0.12 9.25
N GLU A 331 -22.62 -0.42 9.19
CA GLU A 331 -22.36 -1.84 9.39
C GLU A 331 -22.65 -2.28 10.84
N PHE A 332 -22.32 -1.45 11.83
CA PHE A 332 -22.72 -1.70 13.22
C PHE A 332 -24.24 -1.76 13.36
N ALA A 333 -24.97 -0.81 12.75
CA ALA A 333 -26.43 -0.77 12.79
C ALA A 333 -27.08 -1.99 12.13
N LYS A 334 -26.50 -2.50 11.02
CA LYS A 334 -26.96 -3.73 10.36
C LYS A 334 -26.63 -4.99 11.16
N ALA A 335 -25.48 -5.02 11.83
CA ALA A 335 -25.02 -6.17 12.59
C ALA A 335 -25.72 -6.33 13.95
N ASN A 336 -26.06 -5.21 14.60
CA ASN A 336 -26.50 -5.20 15.99
C ASN A 336 -27.99 -5.60 16.14
N GLY A 337 -28.24 -6.76 16.75
CA GLY A 337 -29.60 -7.21 17.12
C GLY A 337 -30.13 -6.61 18.43
N ASN A 338 -29.31 -5.91 19.21
CA ASN A 338 -29.68 -5.45 20.55
C ASN A 338 -29.73 -3.92 20.65
N THR A 339 -30.94 -3.38 20.83
CA THR A 339 -31.20 -1.92 20.91
C THR A 339 -30.55 -1.23 22.12
N ARG A 340 -30.09 -1.98 23.14
CA ARG A 340 -29.34 -1.42 24.28
C ARG A 340 -27.91 -1.05 23.92
N ARG A 341 -27.33 -1.69 22.90
CA ARG A 341 -25.96 -1.44 22.45
C ARG A 341 -25.96 -0.25 21.49
N LYS A 342 -25.30 0.83 21.92
CA LYS A 342 -25.23 2.08 21.15
C LYS A 342 -23.84 2.26 20.55
N CYS A 343 -23.80 2.77 19.33
CA CYS A 343 -22.62 3.24 18.65
C CYS A 343 -22.69 4.77 18.55
N TYR A 344 -21.57 5.45 18.82
CA TYR A 344 -21.49 6.91 18.76
C TYR A 344 -20.27 7.36 17.95
N ILE A 345 -20.45 8.40 17.12
CA ILE A 345 -19.37 9.00 16.34
C ILE A 345 -18.77 10.19 17.10
N TYR A 346 -17.51 10.05 17.51
CA TYR A 346 -16.71 11.12 18.10
C TYR A 346 -15.92 11.86 17.03
N TYR A 347 -16.52 12.91 16.46
CA TYR A 347 -15.91 13.72 15.40
C TYR A 347 -16.34 15.19 15.48
N GLY A 348 -15.40 16.11 15.23
CA GLY A 348 -15.66 17.56 15.20
C GLY A 348 -15.49 18.26 16.55
N THR A 349 -16.06 19.47 16.66
CA THR A 349 -16.01 20.34 17.86
C THR A 349 -17.12 20.02 18.87
N GLU A 350 -18.04 19.13 18.54
CA GLU A 350 -19.06 18.64 19.47
C GLU A 350 -18.40 17.72 20.49
N THR A 351 -17.81 18.33 21.52
CA THR A 351 -17.34 17.58 22.68
C THR A 351 -18.58 17.08 23.43
N LEU A 352 -18.69 15.76 23.58
CA LEU A 352 -19.69 15.02 24.37
C LEU A 352 -19.72 15.38 25.88
N GLY A 353 -19.29 16.59 26.27
CA GLY A 353 -18.97 16.93 27.65
C GLY A 353 -17.74 16.16 28.13
N ASP A 354 -17.72 15.80 29.41
CA ASP A 354 -16.65 14.99 29.99
C ASP A 354 -16.85 13.51 29.63
N LEU A 355 -16.06 13.04 28.65
CA LEU A 355 -16.02 11.64 28.22
C LEU A 355 -15.78 10.66 29.38
N SER A 356 -15.05 11.06 30.42
CA SER A 356 -14.80 10.18 31.56
C SER A 356 -16.09 9.92 32.36
N LEU A 357 -16.93 10.93 32.54
CA LEU A 357 -18.21 10.80 33.21
C LEU A 357 -19.21 9.99 32.37
N LEU A 358 -19.24 10.24 31.05
CA LEU A 358 -20.13 9.52 30.14
C LEU A 358 -19.81 8.01 30.05
N LEU A 359 -18.53 7.63 30.08
CA LEU A 359 -18.11 6.25 29.83
C LEU A 359 -17.87 5.42 31.08
N CYS A 360 -17.45 6.04 32.18
CA CYS A 360 -17.10 5.32 33.41
C CYS A 360 -18.22 5.33 34.46
N GLU A 361 -19.05 6.37 34.50
CA GLU A 361 -20.07 6.54 35.54
C GLU A 361 -21.50 6.21 35.07
N ASN A 362 -21.75 6.23 33.76
CA ASN A 362 -23.09 6.03 33.21
C ASN A 362 -23.38 4.53 32.93
N PRO A 363 -24.45 3.94 33.49
CA PRO A 363 -24.84 2.56 33.18
C PRO A 363 -25.29 2.37 31.73
N THR A 364 -25.60 3.45 31.01
CA THR A 364 -25.98 3.46 29.59
C THR A 364 -24.84 3.88 28.65
N ALA A 365 -23.59 3.71 29.09
CA ALA A 365 -22.40 4.01 28.30
C ALA A 365 -22.48 3.33 26.91
N PRO A 366 -22.07 4.04 25.83
CA PRO A 366 -22.04 3.47 24.49
C PRO A 366 -21.06 2.29 24.44
N THR A 367 -21.47 1.24 23.73
CA THR A 367 -20.65 0.04 23.50
C THR A 367 -19.51 0.33 22.53
N VAL A 368 -19.77 1.17 21.53
CA VAL A 368 -18.78 1.52 20.50
C VAL A 368 -18.67 3.04 20.38
N ILE A 369 -17.43 3.53 20.36
CA ILE A 369 -17.09 4.88 19.92
C ILE A 369 -16.27 4.79 18.64
N LEU A 370 -16.74 5.45 17.60
CA LEU A 370 -16.02 5.61 16.34
C LEU A 370 -15.31 6.96 16.32
N THR A 371 -14.02 6.96 16.01
CA THR A 371 -13.23 8.20 15.85
C THR A 371 -12.28 8.08 14.66
N THR A 372 -11.60 9.17 14.33
CA THR A 372 -10.64 9.20 13.23
C THR A 372 -9.22 9.40 13.71
N TYR A 373 -8.25 8.94 12.92
CA TYR A 373 -6.82 9.19 13.13
C TYR A 373 -6.51 10.68 13.35
N GLY A 374 -7.13 11.57 12.57
CA GLY A 374 -6.94 13.02 12.69
C GLY A 374 -7.48 13.59 14.00
N THR A 375 -8.66 13.11 14.45
CA THR A 375 -9.23 13.52 15.75
C THR A 375 -8.28 13.16 16.89
N VAL A 376 -7.81 11.91 16.94
CA VAL A 376 -6.88 11.42 17.98
C VAL A 376 -5.58 12.23 17.98
N GLN A 377 -5.01 12.51 16.80
CA GLN A 377 -3.82 13.34 16.66
C GLN A 377 -4.04 14.76 17.17
N SER A 378 -5.17 15.38 16.84
CA SER A 378 -5.50 16.76 17.24
C SER A 378 -5.66 16.89 18.76
N GLU A 379 -6.27 15.89 19.41
CA GLU A 379 -6.43 15.85 20.86
C GLU A 379 -5.10 15.62 21.58
N ALA A 380 -4.25 14.73 21.08
CA ALA A 380 -2.91 14.53 21.62
C ALA A 380 -2.06 15.82 21.54
N ALA A 381 -2.16 16.55 20.43
CA ALA A 381 -1.48 17.82 20.24
C ALA A 381 -2.02 18.93 21.17
N ARG A 382 -3.27 18.84 21.61
CA ARG A 382 -3.84 19.75 22.61
C ARG A 382 -3.29 19.44 24.00
N ILE A 383 -3.17 18.17 24.36
CA ILE A 383 -2.63 17.72 25.66
C ILE A 383 -1.17 18.16 25.84
N THR A 384 -0.35 18.04 24.80
CA THR A 384 1.05 18.52 24.88
C THR A 384 1.16 20.03 25.08
N LYS A 385 0.15 20.81 24.67
CA LYS A 385 0.09 22.27 24.87
C LYS A 385 -0.49 22.67 26.22
N THR A 386 -1.54 22.00 26.70
CA THR A 386 -2.29 22.41 27.90
C THR A 386 -1.93 21.61 29.16
N GLY A 387 -1.25 20.47 29.03
CA GLY A 387 -0.89 19.57 30.13
C GLY A 387 -2.05 18.76 30.73
N ASN A 388 -3.31 19.10 30.41
CA ASN A 388 -4.48 18.42 30.93
C ASN A 388 -4.92 17.28 30.01
N LYS A 389 -5.03 16.07 30.56
CA LYS A 389 -5.64 14.90 29.89
C LYS A 389 -7.15 15.12 29.80
N ILE A 390 -7.62 15.60 28.66
CA ILE A 390 -9.05 15.82 28.35
C ILE A 390 -9.42 14.95 27.15
N GLY A 391 -10.63 14.40 27.14
CA GLY A 391 -11.17 13.64 26.02
C GLY A 391 -10.68 12.20 26.00
N LEU A 392 -10.28 11.70 24.83
CA LEU A 392 -9.94 10.28 24.62
C LEU A 392 -8.79 9.78 25.51
N PHE A 393 -7.88 10.66 25.93
CA PHE A 393 -6.71 10.32 26.74
C PHE A 393 -6.95 10.36 28.25
N SER A 394 -8.17 10.74 28.67
CA SER A 394 -8.54 10.81 30.08
C SER A 394 -9.07 9.50 30.65
N VAL A 395 -9.33 8.53 29.77
CA VAL A 395 -10.02 7.25 30.05
C VAL A 395 -9.16 6.08 29.56
N THR A 396 -9.17 4.98 30.30
CA THR A 396 -8.65 3.69 29.83
C THR A 396 -9.81 2.91 29.21
N PHE A 397 -9.71 2.55 27.93
CA PHE A 397 -10.76 1.82 27.22
C PHE A 397 -10.71 0.32 27.50
N PHE A 398 -11.85 -0.35 27.40
CA PHE A 398 -11.90 -1.82 27.41
C PHE A 398 -11.11 -2.40 26.23
N ARG A 399 -11.42 -1.95 25.01
CA ARG A 399 -10.81 -2.43 23.77
C ARG A 399 -10.55 -1.26 22.83
N ILE A 400 -9.36 -1.22 22.22
CA ILE A 400 -9.04 -0.32 21.11
C ILE A 400 -8.85 -1.15 19.85
N ILE A 401 -9.48 -0.72 18.76
CA ILE A 401 -9.36 -1.34 17.45
C ILE A 401 -8.92 -0.28 16.46
N ILE A 402 -7.86 -0.54 15.70
CA ILE A 402 -7.44 0.33 14.60
C ILE A 402 -7.73 -0.33 13.27
N ASP A 403 -8.43 0.37 12.38
CA ASP A 403 -8.71 -0.07 11.02
C ASP A 403 -7.72 0.55 10.03
N GLU A 404 -7.34 -0.19 9.00
CA GLU A 404 -6.24 0.15 8.08
C GLU A 404 -4.96 0.55 8.85
N GLY A 405 -4.49 -0.37 9.71
CA GLY A 405 -3.36 -0.15 10.63
C GLY A 405 -2.04 0.24 9.97
N HIS A 406 -1.90 0.08 8.66
CA HIS A 406 -0.76 0.61 7.90
C HIS A 406 -0.60 2.14 8.00
N ASN A 407 -1.65 2.87 8.45
CA ASN A 407 -1.57 4.30 8.71
C ASN A 407 -0.60 4.69 9.84
N ILE A 408 -0.30 3.79 10.79
CA ILE A 408 0.63 4.05 11.91
C ILE A 408 2.06 3.55 11.67
N ARG A 409 2.39 3.11 10.45
CA ARG A 409 3.69 2.52 10.08
C ARG A 409 4.91 3.36 10.46
N ASN A 410 4.80 4.69 10.37
CA ASN A 410 5.91 5.58 10.64
C ASN A 410 6.00 5.92 12.14
N LYS A 411 6.93 5.30 12.86
CA LYS A 411 7.19 5.56 14.29
C LYS A 411 7.42 7.03 14.66
N SER A 412 7.95 7.83 13.73
CA SER A 412 8.24 9.25 13.97
C SER A 412 7.00 10.15 13.86
N ALA A 413 5.95 9.68 13.18
CA ALA A 413 4.77 10.47 12.88
C ALA A 413 4.00 10.83 14.15
N LYS A 414 3.44 12.06 14.16
CA LYS A 414 2.62 12.56 15.28
C LYS A 414 1.39 11.69 15.52
N THR A 415 0.78 11.17 14.46
CA THR A 415 -0.39 10.28 14.52
C THR A 415 -0.06 8.96 15.23
N THR A 416 1.06 8.32 14.88
CA THR A 416 1.53 7.08 15.52
C THR A 416 1.78 7.29 17.00
N LYS A 417 2.50 8.37 17.36
CA LYS A 417 2.75 8.73 18.77
C LYS A 417 1.46 8.98 19.56
N ALA A 418 0.48 9.65 18.95
CA ALA A 418 -0.82 9.88 19.56
C ALA A 418 -1.54 8.55 19.85
N ILE A 419 -1.57 7.63 18.89
CA ILE A 419 -2.23 6.33 19.04
C ILE A 419 -1.53 5.45 20.07
N HIS A 420 -0.20 5.43 20.08
CA HIS A 420 0.59 4.70 21.09
C HIS A 420 0.34 5.19 22.52
N SER A 421 -0.03 6.46 22.70
CA SER A 421 -0.33 7.04 24.01
C SER A 421 -1.73 6.74 24.54
N LEU A 422 -2.61 6.09 23.76
CA LEU A 422 -3.93 5.65 24.22
C LEU A 422 -3.81 4.42 25.13
N SER A 423 -4.60 4.40 26.20
CA SER A 423 -4.61 3.32 27.18
C SER A 423 -5.82 2.41 26.98
N SER A 424 -5.60 1.10 26.93
CA SER A 424 -6.67 0.11 26.91
C SER A 424 -6.24 -1.24 27.49
N SER A 425 -7.22 -2.06 27.86
CA SER A 425 -6.99 -3.46 28.27
C SER A 425 -6.69 -4.36 27.06
N ARG A 426 -7.49 -4.24 26.00
CA ARG A 426 -7.37 -5.06 24.78
C ARG A 426 -7.03 -4.21 23.55
N LYS A 427 -6.23 -4.74 22.63
CA LYS A 427 -5.78 -4.01 21.42
C LYS A 427 -5.83 -4.89 20.17
N TRP A 428 -6.48 -4.37 19.13
CA TRP A 428 -6.60 -5.03 17.83
C TRP A 428 -6.13 -4.14 16.70
N VAL A 429 -5.41 -4.74 15.76
CA VAL A 429 -5.00 -4.10 14.51
C VAL A 429 -5.66 -4.82 13.35
N LEU A 430 -6.45 -4.11 12.55
CA LEU A 430 -7.02 -4.61 11.30
C LEU A 430 -6.24 -4.01 10.14
N THR A 431 -5.68 -4.85 9.27
CA THR A 431 -4.96 -4.37 8.08
C THR A 431 -5.01 -5.42 6.97
N GLY A 432 -5.09 -5.01 5.70
CA GLY A 432 -4.90 -5.94 4.58
C GLY A 432 -3.43 -6.18 4.23
N THR A 433 -2.56 -5.26 4.65
CA THR A 433 -1.14 -5.22 4.31
C THR A 433 -0.35 -4.83 5.56
N PRO A 434 -0.01 -5.80 6.44
CA PRO A 434 0.72 -5.51 7.68
C PRO A 434 2.14 -5.01 7.41
N ILE A 435 2.75 -5.42 6.30
CA ILE A 435 4.04 -4.93 5.80
C ILE A 435 3.78 -4.24 4.47
N VAL A 436 4.11 -2.95 4.39
CA VAL A 436 4.01 -2.19 3.14
C VAL A 436 5.40 -2.09 2.53
N ASN A 437 6.34 -1.41 3.20
CA ASN A 437 7.64 -1.07 2.60
C ASN A 437 8.86 -1.35 3.50
N ARG A 438 8.69 -1.57 4.82
CA ARG A 438 9.80 -1.77 5.78
C ARG A 438 9.44 -2.75 6.91
N LEU A 439 10.43 -3.47 7.44
CA LEU A 439 10.26 -4.24 8.68
C LEU A 439 9.92 -3.35 9.89
N ASP A 440 10.42 -2.11 9.90
CA ASP A 440 10.06 -1.09 10.89
C ASP A 440 8.54 -0.77 10.89
N ASP A 441 7.81 -1.09 9.80
CA ASP A 441 6.35 -0.97 9.77
C ASP A 441 5.72 -1.92 10.82
N LEU A 442 6.22 -3.15 10.96
CA LEU A 442 5.76 -4.11 11.97
C LEU A 442 6.08 -3.64 13.38
N TYR A 443 7.26 -3.06 13.60
CA TYR A 443 7.66 -2.52 14.90
C TYR A 443 6.61 -1.54 15.44
N SER A 444 6.09 -0.66 14.59
CA SER A 444 5.05 0.30 14.99
C SER A 444 3.76 -0.37 15.50
N LEU A 445 3.40 -1.53 14.93
CA LEU A 445 2.24 -2.33 15.34
C LEU A 445 2.51 -3.07 16.64
N LEU A 446 3.72 -3.62 16.82
CA LEU A 446 4.12 -4.30 18.06
C LEU A 446 4.18 -3.36 19.25
N VAL A 447 4.64 -2.12 19.05
CA VAL A 447 4.60 -1.06 20.08
C VAL A 447 3.16 -0.72 20.45
N PHE A 448 2.27 -0.63 19.46
CA PHE A 448 0.86 -0.39 19.75
C PHE A 448 0.28 -1.52 20.61
N LEU A 449 0.52 -2.78 20.24
CA LEU A 449 0.08 -3.96 21.00
C LEU A 449 0.75 -4.10 22.38
N ASP A 450 1.81 -3.34 22.66
CA ASP A 450 2.62 -3.41 23.88
C ASP A 450 3.26 -4.79 24.12
N LEU A 451 3.75 -5.41 23.04
CA LEU A 451 4.36 -6.74 23.10
C LEU A 451 5.78 -6.66 23.67
N GLN A 452 5.92 -6.81 24.98
CA GLN A 452 7.23 -6.86 25.63
C GLN A 452 7.91 -8.22 25.37
N PRO A 453 9.24 -8.27 25.13
CA PRO A 453 10.19 -7.16 25.12
C PRO A 453 10.33 -6.44 23.75
N TRP A 454 9.63 -6.90 22.72
CA TRP A 454 9.76 -6.44 21.32
C TRP A 454 9.30 -5.00 21.06
N ALA A 455 8.45 -4.45 21.93
CA ALA A 455 8.07 -3.04 21.90
C ALA A 455 9.28 -2.11 22.16
N LYS A 456 10.35 -2.60 22.79
CA LYS A 456 11.57 -1.82 23.03
C LYS A 456 12.41 -1.74 21.76
N TYR A 457 12.59 -0.52 21.21
CA TYR A 457 13.24 -0.32 19.90
C TYR A 457 14.65 -0.91 19.80
N TYR A 458 15.42 -0.86 20.88
CA TYR A 458 16.80 -1.35 20.87
C TYR A 458 16.87 -2.88 20.69
N ILE A 459 15.93 -3.62 21.27
CA ILE A 459 15.83 -5.09 21.13
C ILE A 459 15.44 -5.42 19.70
N TRP A 460 14.41 -4.75 19.19
CA TRP A 460 13.98 -4.89 17.80
C TRP A 460 15.11 -4.59 16.82
N ARG A 461 15.81 -3.47 17.02
CA ARG A 461 16.92 -3.07 16.15
C ARG A 461 18.05 -4.09 16.15
N ARG A 462 18.40 -4.65 17.31
CA ARG A 462 19.52 -5.58 17.45
C ARG A 462 19.24 -6.96 16.85
N PHE A 463 18.03 -7.49 17.04
CA PHE A 463 17.70 -8.86 16.64
C PHE A 463 16.99 -8.99 15.30
N ILE A 464 16.35 -7.91 14.84
CA ILE A 464 15.63 -7.90 13.58
C ILE A 464 16.30 -6.91 12.63
N THR A 465 16.29 -5.61 12.93
CA THR A 465 16.76 -4.60 11.95
C THR A 465 18.22 -4.79 11.53
N GLU A 466 19.17 -4.98 12.46
CA GLU A 466 20.60 -5.13 12.15
C GLU A 466 20.94 -6.37 11.33
N PRO A 467 20.47 -7.60 11.70
CA PRO A 467 20.71 -8.80 10.90
C PRO A 467 20.19 -8.66 9.47
N PHE A 468 18.99 -8.07 9.32
CA PHE A 468 18.46 -7.75 8.00
C PHE A 468 19.37 -6.74 7.29
N ASP A 469 19.63 -5.56 7.85
CA ASP A 469 20.44 -4.51 7.19
C ASP A 469 21.87 -4.96 6.83
N GLN A 470 22.48 -5.86 7.61
CA GLN A 470 23.85 -6.34 7.40
C GLN A 470 23.96 -7.62 6.56
N GLY A 471 22.84 -8.25 6.19
CA GLY A 471 22.82 -9.49 5.40
C GLY A 471 23.41 -10.72 6.13
N ARG A 472 23.57 -10.66 7.46
CA ARG A 472 24.13 -11.75 8.28
C ARG A 472 23.01 -12.39 9.10
N ASP A 473 23.05 -13.72 9.25
CA ASP A 473 22.11 -14.49 10.07
C ASP A 473 20.62 -14.24 9.68
N LEU A 474 20.34 -14.04 8.39
CA LEU A 474 18.99 -13.70 7.88
C LEU A 474 17.93 -14.75 8.21
N ASN A 475 18.28 -16.03 8.06
CA ASN A 475 17.37 -17.13 8.34
C ASN A 475 16.97 -17.17 9.83
N ASP A 476 17.91 -16.81 10.71
CA ASP A 476 17.70 -16.78 12.16
C ASP A 476 16.81 -15.62 12.57
N ALA A 477 17.08 -14.43 12.04
CA ALA A 477 16.27 -13.24 12.24
C ALA A 477 14.84 -13.47 11.73
N PHE A 478 14.70 -14.19 10.61
CA PHE A 478 13.41 -14.55 10.05
C PHE A 478 12.67 -15.60 10.88
N ALA A 479 13.36 -16.64 11.37
CA ALA A 479 12.77 -17.64 12.27
C ALA A 479 12.33 -17.00 13.59
N LEU A 480 13.11 -16.07 14.12
CA LEU A 480 12.77 -15.28 15.30
C LEU A 480 11.54 -14.42 15.02
N LEU A 481 11.54 -13.65 13.93
CA LEU A 481 10.40 -12.83 13.51
C LEU A 481 9.12 -13.67 13.40
N LYS A 482 9.24 -14.86 12.80
CA LYS A 482 8.13 -15.81 12.70
C LYS A 482 7.62 -16.26 14.06
N SER A 483 8.52 -16.64 14.99
CA SER A 483 8.12 -17.04 16.35
C SER A 483 7.39 -15.94 17.13
N ILE A 484 7.70 -14.66 16.83
CA ILE A 484 7.04 -13.50 17.42
C ILE A 484 5.66 -13.27 16.79
N LEU A 485 5.55 -13.40 15.46
CA LEU A 485 4.34 -13.08 14.70
C LEU A 485 3.30 -14.20 14.76
N ASP A 486 3.71 -15.47 14.68
CA ASP A 486 2.83 -16.66 14.68
C ASP A 486 1.69 -16.57 15.73
N PRO A 487 1.94 -16.26 17.02
CA PRO A 487 0.87 -16.22 18.03
C PRO A 487 -0.04 -14.98 17.98
N ILE A 488 0.36 -13.91 17.28
CA ILE A 488 -0.34 -12.62 17.29
C ILE A 488 -1.02 -12.27 15.98
N ILE A 489 -0.64 -12.89 14.86
CA ILE A 489 -1.16 -12.57 13.53
C ILE A 489 -2.07 -13.69 13.03
N LEU A 490 -3.25 -13.31 12.53
CA LEU A 490 -4.08 -14.18 11.69
C LEU A 490 -4.15 -13.54 10.31
N ARG A 491 -3.66 -14.25 9.30
CA ARG A 491 -3.67 -13.82 7.90
C ARG A 491 -4.32 -14.91 7.05
N ARG A 492 -5.22 -14.50 6.17
CA ARG A 492 -5.88 -15.37 5.20
C ARG A 492 -5.95 -14.68 3.84
N THR A 493 -5.92 -15.47 2.78
CA THR A 493 -6.00 -15.00 1.40
C THR A 493 -7.27 -15.51 0.71
N LYS A 494 -7.69 -14.87 -0.38
CA LYS A 494 -8.87 -15.29 -1.16
C LYS A 494 -8.64 -16.62 -1.88
N ASP A 495 -7.39 -16.91 -2.23
CA ASP A 495 -6.98 -18.10 -2.99
C ASP A 495 -6.79 -19.34 -2.10
N GLN A 496 -6.84 -19.16 -0.77
CA GLN A 496 -6.74 -20.24 0.20
C GLN A 496 -7.93 -21.19 0.04
N LYS A 497 -7.67 -22.49 0.23
CA LYS A 497 -8.69 -23.54 0.20
C LYS A 497 -9.08 -23.93 1.61
N ASP A 498 -10.36 -24.19 1.83
CA ASP A 498 -10.88 -24.72 3.08
C ASP A 498 -10.51 -26.20 3.23
N LYS A 499 -10.81 -26.78 4.40
CA LYS A 499 -10.61 -28.21 4.74
C LYS A 499 -11.24 -29.16 3.72
N ASP A 500 -12.32 -28.71 3.07
CA ASP A 500 -13.04 -29.46 2.04
C ASP A 500 -12.48 -29.25 0.61
N GLY A 501 -11.37 -28.52 0.46
CA GLY A 501 -10.71 -28.26 -0.83
C GLY A 501 -11.36 -27.17 -1.70
N ASN A 502 -12.43 -26.54 -1.22
CA ASN A 502 -13.11 -25.42 -1.87
C ASN A 502 -12.39 -24.09 -1.59
N LEU A 503 -12.42 -23.13 -2.52
CA LEU A 503 -11.89 -21.78 -2.26
C LEU A 503 -12.67 -21.10 -1.11
N LEU A 504 -11.95 -20.43 -0.20
CA LEU A 504 -12.55 -19.68 0.93
C LEU A 504 -13.62 -18.69 0.47
N VAL A 505 -13.40 -18.08 -0.70
CA VAL A 505 -14.37 -17.22 -1.37
C VAL A 505 -14.37 -17.54 -2.87
N SER A 506 -15.52 -17.93 -3.41
CA SER A 506 -15.76 -17.99 -4.85
C SER A 506 -16.00 -16.59 -5.40
N LEU A 507 -14.93 -15.94 -5.88
CA LEU A 507 -15.05 -14.68 -6.63
C LEU A 507 -15.09 -14.98 -8.13
N PRO A 508 -15.88 -14.22 -8.91
CA PRO A 508 -15.84 -14.32 -10.37
C PRO A 508 -14.47 -13.85 -10.89
N SER A 509 -14.11 -14.22 -12.13
CA SER A 509 -12.82 -13.85 -12.71
C SER A 509 -12.66 -12.34 -12.84
N ARG A 510 -11.42 -11.87 -12.71
CA ARG A 510 -11.02 -10.49 -13.03
C ARG A 510 -10.07 -10.49 -14.21
N GLU A 511 -10.31 -9.60 -15.16
CA GLU A 511 -9.48 -9.42 -16.35
C GLU A 511 -8.96 -7.98 -16.39
N ILE A 512 -7.65 -7.80 -16.54
CA ILE A 512 -7.01 -6.50 -16.68
C ILE A 512 -6.47 -6.41 -18.10
N ILE A 513 -7.05 -5.53 -18.90
CA ILE A 513 -6.69 -5.30 -20.30
C ILE A 513 -5.91 -4.00 -20.38
N ILE A 514 -4.72 -4.05 -21.00
CA ILE A 514 -3.94 -2.85 -21.30
C ILE A 514 -4.25 -2.44 -22.74
N GLU A 515 -4.87 -1.28 -22.91
CA GLU A 515 -5.19 -0.72 -24.21
C GLU A 515 -4.22 0.42 -24.53
N ARG A 516 -3.46 0.24 -25.62
CA ARG A 516 -2.47 1.21 -26.10
C ARG A 516 -3.14 2.18 -27.07
N LEU A 517 -3.10 3.46 -26.73
CA LEU A 517 -3.72 4.55 -27.48
C LEU A 517 -2.67 5.41 -28.19
N LYS A 518 -3.04 5.99 -29.33
CA LYS A 518 -2.19 6.91 -30.08
C LYS A 518 -2.55 8.36 -29.79
N PHE A 519 -1.55 9.22 -29.76
CA PHE A 519 -1.76 10.66 -29.60
C PHE A 519 -2.53 11.25 -30.79
N ASN A 520 -3.33 12.26 -30.51
CA ASN A 520 -3.82 13.15 -31.54
C ASN A 520 -2.68 14.04 -32.06
N GLU A 521 -2.80 14.56 -33.29
CA GLU A 521 -1.74 15.38 -33.92
C GLU A 521 -1.28 16.55 -33.01
N LYS A 522 -2.22 17.22 -32.32
CA LYS A 522 -1.91 18.31 -31.37
C LYS A 522 -1.16 17.82 -30.14
N GLU A 523 -1.60 16.70 -29.57
CA GLU A 523 -0.99 16.10 -28.38
C GLU A 523 0.42 15.62 -28.69
N GLU A 524 0.63 15.00 -29.85
CA GLU A 524 1.91 14.47 -30.30
C GLU A 524 2.95 15.59 -30.47
N ILE A 525 2.59 16.69 -31.13
CA ILE A 525 3.48 17.85 -31.34
C ILE A 525 3.93 18.42 -29.98
N LEU A 526 2.97 18.67 -29.08
CA LEU A 526 3.28 19.25 -27.77
C LEU A 526 4.07 18.28 -26.89
N TYR A 527 3.70 17.00 -26.91
CA TYR A 527 4.40 15.96 -26.16
C TYR A 527 5.86 15.85 -26.59
N ASN A 528 6.13 15.81 -27.90
CA ASN A 528 7.49 15.73 -28.44
C ASN A 528 8.32 16.96 -28.08
N HIS A 529 7.72 18.16 -28.14
CA HIS A 529 8.40 19.39 -27.71
C HIS A 529 8.79 19.36 -26.22
N LEU A 530 7.84 19.00 -25.34
CA LEU A 530 8.11 18.89 -23.89
C LEU A 530 9.10 17.78 -23.56
N LYS A 531 9.05 16.67 -24.29
CA LYS A 531 10.00 15.55 -24.14
C LYS A 531 11.41 16.00 -24.50
N ALA A 532 11.60 16.68 -25.62
CA ALA A 532 12.90 17.21 -26.03
C ALA A 532 13.46 18.19 -24.98
N LYS A 533 12.62 19.09 -24.46
CA LYS A 533 12.99 20.02 -23.39
C LYS A 533 13.42 19.29 -22.11
N ALA A 534 12.66 18.28 -21.69
CA ALA A 534 12.98 17.47 -20.52
C ALA A 534 14.32 16.72 -20.68
N ILE A 535 14.57 16.14 -21.85
CA ILE A 535 15.83 15.44 -22.17
C ILE A 535 17.01 16.42 -22.14
N ASN A 536 16.87 17.62 -22.70
CA ASN A 536 17.93 18.64 -22.67
C ASN A 536 18.29 19.04 -21.24
N VAL A 537 17.29 19.37 -20.41
CA VAL A 537 17.48 19.74 -19.00
C VAL A 537 18.14 18.60 -18.22
N LEU A 538 17.73 17.36 -18.48
CA LEU A 538 18.30 16.19 -17.82
C LEU A 538 19.75 15.94 -18.24
N THR A 539 20.05 16.10 -19.54
CA THR A 539 21.41 15.93 -20.08
C THR A 539 22.36 16.98 -19.51
N GLU A 540 21.92 18.23 -19.37
CA GLU A 540 22.68 19.30 -18.71
C GLU A 540 22.93 18.98 -17.23
N ASN A 541 21.90 18.55 -16.51
CA ASN A 541 22.02 18.17 -15.10
C ASN A 541 22.92 16.94 -14.87
N MET A 542 22.91 15.98 -15.80
CA MET A 542 23.82 14.83 -15.80
C MET A 542 25.27 15.27 -16.03
N LYS A 543 25.52 16.12 -17.03
CA LYS A 543 26.86 16.68 -17.29
C LYS A 543 27.40 17.49 -16.10
N ALA A 544 26.52 18.20 -15.39
CA ALA A 544 26.88 18.97 -14.20
C ALA A 544 27.01 18.13 -12.91
N GLY A 545 26.61 16.85 -12.92
CA GLY A 545 26.58 16.00 -11.71
C GLY A 545 25.55 16.43 -10.66
N LEU A 546 24.57 17.26 -11.03
CA LEU A 546 23.57 17.87 -10.12
C LEU A 546 22.18 17.22 -10.19
N VAL A 547 22.04 16.06 -10.84
CA VAL A 547 20.75 15.36 -11.07
C VAL A 547 19.89 15.24 -9.82
N LEU A 548 20.50 14.86 -8.68
CA LEU A 548 19.78 14.66 -7.42
C LEU A 548 19.43 15.96 -6.69
N LYS A 549 20.20 17.04 -6.92
CA LYS A 549 19.90 18.37 -6.36
C LYS A 549 18.75 19.04 -7.11
N ASN A 550 18.64 18.79 -8.42
CA ASN A 550 17.57 19.32 -9.28
C ASN A 550 16.43 18.31 -9.51
N TYR A 551 16.27 17.32 -8.63
CA TYR A 551 15.27 16.24 -8.77
C TYR A 551 13.83 16.78 -8.85
N SER A 552 13.51 17.86 -8.13
CA SER A 552 12.22 18.55 -8.20
C SER A 552 11.90 19.08 -9.60
N SER A 553 12.89 19.63 -10.31
CA SER A 553 12.74 20.09 -11.68
C SER A 553 12.44 18.93 -12.64
N ILE A 554 13.10 17.78 -12.47
CA ILE A 554 12.86 16.58 -13.28
C ILE A 554 11.43 16.06 -13.06
N LEU A 555 10.98 15.97 -11.80
CA LEU A 555 9.60 15.58 -11.47
C LEU A 555 8.56 16.52 -12.07
N THR A 556 8.87 17.82 -12.18
CA THR A 556 8.01 18.81 -12.83
C THR A 556 7.81 18.50 -14.31
N HIS A 557 8.90 18.22 -15.04
CA HIS A 557 8.82 17.86 -16.45
C HIS A 557 8.09 16.53 -16.67
N LEU A 558 8.36 15.53 -15.83
CA LEU A 558 7.65 14.25 -15.84
C LEU A 558 6.15 14.42 -15.59
N LEU A 559 5.76 15.27 -14.63
CA LEU A 559 4.38 15.60 -14.36
C LEU A 559 3.70 16.22 -15.58
N ARG A 560 4.35 17.17 -16.27
CA ARG A 560 3.80 17.79 -17.50
C ARG A 560 3.64 16.79 -18.63
N LEU A 561 4.60 15.90 -18.86
CA LEU A 561 4.47 14.83 -19.86
C LEU A 561 3.27 13.92 -19.57
N ARG A 562 3.05 13.56 -18.31
CA ARG A 562 1.87 12.76 -17.89
C ARG A 562 0.55 13.52 -18.06
N GLN A 563 0.55 14.83 -17.82
CA GLN A 563 -0.63 15.67 -18.06
C GLN A 563 -1.01 15.72 -19.54
N VAL A 564 -0.03 15.86 -20.45
CA VAL A 564 -0.28 15.84 -21.91
C VAL A 564 -0.90 14.51 -22.35
N CYS A 565 -0.46 13.39 -21.79
CA CYS A 565 -1.07 12.08 -22.05
C CYS A 565 -2.55 12.00 -21.62
N CYS A 566 -2.99 12.85 -20.68
CA CYS A 566 -4.36 12.86 -20.19
C CYS A 566 -5.23 13.88 -20.93
N HIS A 567 -4.84 15.16 -20.91
CA HIS A 567 -5.54 16.25 -21.59
C HIS A 567 -4.67 17.52 -21.66
N LEU A 568 -4.72 18.24 -22.77
CA LEU A 568 -3.91 19.46 -23.01
C LEU A 568 -4.21 20.59 -22.02
N ASP A 569 -5.48 20.80 -21.66
CA ASP A 569 -5.89 21.85 -20.71
C ASP A 569 -5.33 21.68 -19.29
N LEU A 570 -4.85 20.48 -18.93
CA LEU A 570 -4.19 20.27 -17.62
C LEU A 570 -2.87 21.06 -17.49
N ILE A 571 -2.29 21.50 -18.61
CA ILE A 571 -1.10 22.33 -18.63
C ILE A 571 -1.45 23.79 -18.28
N ARG A 572 -2.66 24.24 -18.67
CA ARG A 572 -3.18 25.60 -18.47
C ARG A 572 -3.62 25.86 -17.03
N LEU A 573 -3.93 24.81 -16.29
CA LEU A 573 -4.37 24.91 -14.90
C LEU A 573 -3.15 25.04 -13.96
N PRO A 574 -3.18 25.95 -12.97
CA PRO A 574 -2.17 25.99 -11.92
C PRO A 574 -2.12 24.65 -11.17
N VAL A 575 -0.93 24.23 -10.72
CA VAL A 575 -0.75 22.94 -10.06
C VAL A 575 -1.35 22.99 -8.64
N THR A 576 -2.65 22.71 -8.52
CA THR A 576 -3.36 22.74 -7.23
C THR A 576 -3.27 21.41 -6.46
N ASP A 577 -2.97 20.30 -7.14
CA ASP A 577 -3.23 18.93 -6.64
C ASP A 577 -2.05 18.21 -5.95
N ILE A 578 -1.00 18.94 -5.54
CA ILE A 578 0.06 18.38 -4.69
C ILE A 578 -0.38 18.44 -3.21
N SER A 579 -0.13 17.37 -2.46
CA SER A 579 -0.45 17.26 -1.03
C SER A 579 0.10 18.44 -0.21
N ASN A 580 -0.61 18.83 0.85
CA ASN A 580 -0.18 19.88 1.81
C ASN A 580 1.11 19.51 2.59
N GLU A 581 1.71 18.36 2.33
CA GLU A 581 2.94 17.91 3.01
C GLU A 581 4.21 18.49 2.39
N ASP A 582 4.13 19.08 1.19
CA ASP A 582 5.28 19.65 0.47
C ASP A 582 5.00 21.10 -0.02
N GLU A 583 4.70 22.03 0.90
CA GLU A 583 4.49 23.46 0.56
C GLU A 583 5.68 24.06 -0.20
N ASP A 584 6.92 23.69 0.18
CA ASP A 584 8.15 24.17 -0.47
C ASP A 584 8.27 23.77 -1.96
N LEU A 585 7.68 22.62 -2.34
CA LEU A 585 7.63 22.16 -3.74
C LEU A 585 6.56 22.92 -4.54
N LYS A 586 5.42 23.26 -3.94
CA LYS A 586 4.35 24.06 -4.58
C LYS A 586 4.85 25.46 -4.96
N ASP A 587 5.55 26.12 -4.06
CA ASP A 587 6.08 27.47 -4.30
C ASP A 587 7.19 27.44 -5.36
N SER A 588 8.06 26.42 -5.33
CA SER A 588 9.07 26.21 -6.38
C SER A 588 8.46 25.92 -7.76
N LEU A 589 7.36 25.14 -7.80
CA LEU A 589 6.61 24.80 -9.02
C LEU A 589 5.87 26.00 -9.61
N ASN A 590 5.32 26.87 -8.76
CA ASN A 590 4.65 28.09 -9.19
C ASN A 590 5.64 29.18 -9.61
N MET A 591 6.81 29.31 -8.96
CA MET A 591 7.84 30.28 -9.37
C MET A 591 8.58 29.88 -10.65
N MET A 592 8.75 28.58 -10.93
CA MET A 592 9.31 28.10 -12.21
C MET A 592 8.28 28.09 -13.35
N ALA A 593 6.98 28.25 -13.05
CA ALA A 593 5.92 28.26 -14.04
C ALA A 593 6.04 29.46 -14.99
N ASP A 594 6.50 30.62 -14.53
CA ASP A 594 6.42 31.88 -15.30
C ASP A 594 7.30 31.96 -16.57
N GLN A 595 8.31 31.10 -16.74
CA GLN A 595 9.18 31.14 -17.94
C GLN A 595 8.99 29.95 -18.90
N ALA A 596 8.67 28.75 -18.39
CA ALA A 596 8.50 27.55 -19.22
C ALA A 596 7.06 27.35 -19.71
N THR A 597 6.05 27.85 -18.97
CA THR A 597 4.64 27.76 -19.40
C THR A 597 4.33 28.72 -20.54
N ASP A 598 5.03 29.84 -20.65
CA ASP A 598 4.76 30.88 -21.65
C ASP A 598 5.06 30.40 -23.09
N GLU A 599 6.10 29.58 -23.27
CA GLU A 599 6.48 29.01 -24.57
C GLU A 599 5.54 27.87 -25.00
N SER A 600 5.20 26.95 -24.09
CA SER A 600 4.22 25.89 -24.35
C SER A 600 2.81 26.46 -24.57
N PHE A 601 2.47 27.53 -23.85
CA PHE A 601 1.23 28.27 -24.04
C PHE A 601 1.21 28.99 -25.40
N ARG A 602 2.32 29.60 -25.84
CA ARG A 602 2.44 30.18 -27.18
C ARG A 602 2.28 29.12 -28.27
N ILE A 603 2.91 27.95 -28.16
CA ILE A 603 2.74 26.85 -29.12
C ILE A 603 1.28 26.41 -29.18
N LEU A 604 0.63 26.20 -28.02
CA LEU A 604 -0.80 25.88 -27.97
C LEU A 604 -1.66 26.98 -28.60
N GLN A 605 -1.37 28.24 -28.30
CA GLN A 605 -2.11 29.39 -28.82
C GLN A 605 -1.88 29.58 -30.32
N ASP A 606 -0.70 29.27 -30.84
CA ASP A 606 -0.38 29.35 -32.27
C ASP A 606 -1.04 28.20 -33.03
N LEU A 607 -1.06 26.98 -32.47
CA LEU A 607 -1.84 25.86 -33.00
C LEU A 607 -3.34 26.15 -33.00
N GLU A 608 -3.86 26.77 -31.93
CA GLU A 608 -5.26 27.21 -31.86
C GLU A 608 -5.57 28.34 -32.85
N LYS A 609 -4.66 29.31 -33.03
CA LYS A 609 -4.82 30.40 -34.02
C LYS A 609 -4.78 29.87 -35.45
N GLU A 610 -3.91 28.90 -35.76
CA GLU A 610 -3.91 28.22 -37.06
C GLU A 610 -5.21 27.44 -37.29
N GLU A 611 -5.73 26.80 -36.23
CA GLU A 611 -7.01 26.11 -36.28
C GLU A 611 -8.19 27.08 -36.46
N GLU A 612 -8.21 28.21 -35.75
CA GLU A 612 -9.21 29.28 -35.92
C GLU A 612 -9.17 29.88 -37.33
N LYS A 613 -7.98 30.08 -37.91
CA LYS A 613 -7.83 30.47 -39.32
C LYS A 613 -8.38 29.40 -40.28
N SER A 614 -8.33 28.13 -39.89
CA SER A 614 -8.88 27.02 -40.67
C SER A 614 -10.41 26.88 -40.54
N LYS A 615 -11.01 27.35 -39.45
CA LYS A 615 -12.47 27.34 -39.21
C LYS A 615 -13.18 28.40 -40.08
N LEU A 616 -14.41 28.14 -40.50
CA LEU A 616 -15.23 29.14 -41.21
C LEU A 616 -15.67 30.25 -40.26
N SER A 617 -15.77 31.49 -40.77
CA SER A 617 -16.38 32.59 -40.02
C SER A 617 -17.84 32.28 -39.69
N PHE A 618 -18.33 32.82 -38.57
CA PHE A 618 -19.68 32.57 -38.06
C PHE A 618 -20.78 32.81 -39.11
N GLU A 619 -20.69 33.91 -39.86
CA GLU A 619 -21.64 34.22 -40.95
C GLU A 619 -21.67 33.15 -42.04
N LYS A 620 -20.52 32.60 -42.41
CA LYS A 620 -20.43 31.54 -43.43
C LYS A 620 -20.92 30.19 -42.91
N LEU A 621 -20.71 29.89 -41.62
CA LEU A 621 -21.26 28.69 -40.98
C LEU A 621 -22.79 28.72 -40.96
N LEU A 622 -23.39 29.88 -40.67
CA LEU A 622 -24.85 30.05 -40.68
C LEU A 622 -25.43 29.91 -42.09
N ALA A 623 -24.78 30.53 -43.09
CA ALA A 623 -25.17 30.37 -44.49
C ALA A 623 -25.09 28.91 -44.94
N MET A 624 -23.98 28.23 -44.64
CA MET A 624 -23.78 26.82 -45.01
C MET A 624 -24.77 25.89 -44.29
N LYS A 625 -25.07 26.15 -43.00
CA LYS A 625 -26.12 25.43 -42.26
C LYS A 625 -27.48 25.54 -42.95
N ASN A 626 -27.88 26.75 -43.34
CA ASN A 626 -29.15 26.97 -44.04
C ASN A 626 -29.17 26.28 -45.42
N GLU A 627 -28.04 26.27 -46.13
CA GLU A 627 -27.91 25.59 -47.42
C GLU A 627 -27.98 24.05 -47.29
N ILE A 628 -27.35 23.46 -46.26
CA ILE A 628 -27.44 22.01 -46.02
C ILE A 628 -28.88 21.61 -45.73
N TYR A 629 -29.60 22.40 -44.93
CA TYR A 629 -31.01 22.20 -44.64
C TYR A 629 -31.96 22.38 -45.83
N GLN A 630 -31.52 23.04 -46.90
CA GLN A 630 -32.24 23.11 -48.17
C GLN A 630 -31.93 21.89 -49.05
N SER A 631 -30.68 21.40 -49.03
CA SER A 631 -30.27 20.22 -49.80
C SER A 631 -30.84 18.93 -49.24
N TYR A 632 -31.06 18.87 -47.92
CA TYR A 632 -31.63 17.72 -47.22
C TYR A 632 -32.80 18.21 -46.35
N PRO A 633 -34.04 18.16 -46.86
CA PRO A 633 -35.23 18.46 -46.06
C PRO A 633 -35.55 17.33 -45.06
N ASP A 634 -35.51 16.09 -45.54
CA ASP A 634 -35.77 14.85 -44.80
C ASP A 634 -34.54 13.92 -44.90
N PHE A 635 -34.37 12.99 -43.95
CA PHE A 635 -33.16 12.17 -43.83
C PHE A 635 -33.35 10.69 -44.22
N ASP A 636 -34.49 10.33 -44.80
CA ASP A 636 -34.89 8.93 -45.01
C ASP A 636 -34.12 8.21 -46.14
N ASP A 637 -33.62 8.94 -47.15
CA ASP A 637 -32.97 8.39 -48.35
C ASP A 637 -31.46 8.75 -48.47
N VAL A 638 -30.77 9.00 -47.36
CA VAL A 638 -29.35 9.39 -47.39
C VAL A 638 -28.44 8.16 -47.33
N GLU A 639 -27.69 7.91 -48.41
CA GLU A 639 -26.71 6.82 -48.50
C GLU A 639 -25.26 7.34 -48.50
N CYS A 640 -24.34 6.54 -47.96
CA CYS A 640 -22.91 6.85 -47.98
C CYS A 640 -22.28 6.36 -49.28
N THR A 641 -21.66 7.25 -50.05
CA THR A 641 -21.06 6.87 -51.34
C THR A 641 -19.76 6.07 -51.22
N ILE A 642 -19.25 5.83 -50.01
CA ILE A 642 -18.06 5.01 -49.76
C ILE A 642 -18.46 3.56 -49.48
N CYS A 643 -19.38 3.33 -48.53
CA CYS A 643 -19.83 1.98 -48.17
C CYS A 643 -21.16 1.56 -48.80
N THR A 644 -21.83 2.47 -49.53
CA THR A 644 -23.13 2.24 -50.19
C THR A 644 -24.26 1.79 -49.24
N GLY A 645 -24.10 2.03 -47.94
CA GLY A 645 -25.11 1.72 -46.93
C GLY A 645 -25.95 2.95 -46.56
N PRO A 646 -27.17 2.73 -46.01
CA PRO A 646 -27.99 3.81 -45.46
C PRO A 646 -27.27 4.44 -44.26
N ILE A 647 -27.32 5.78 -44.14
CA ILE A 647 -26.66 6.52 -43.07
C ILE A 647 -27.66 6.87 -41.98
N GLU A 648 -27.35 6.52 -40.73
CA GLU A 648 -28.14 6.97 -39.59
C GLU A 648 -27.86 8.45 -39.25
N ILE A 649 -28.88 9.15 -38.75
CA ILE A 649 -28.80 10.57 -38.36
C ILE A 649 -27.66 10.84 -37.37
N GLU A 650 -27.30 9.89 -36.50
CA GLU A 650 -26.30 10.11 -35.45
C GLU A 650 -24.86 9.91 -35.94
N THR A 651 -24.69 9.14 -37.02
CA THR A 651 -23.39 8.74 -37.59
C THR A 651 -23.04 9.47 -38.89
N CYS A 652 -23.96 10.29 -39.42
CA CYS A 652 -23.72 11.09 -40.61
C CYS A 652 -22.79 12.29 -40.34
N VAL A 653 -21.83 12.45 -41.26
CA VAL A 653 -20.95 13.61 -41.37
C VAL A 653 -21.15 14.25 -42.74
N ILE A 654 -21.31 15.56 -42.74
CA ILE A 654 -21.54 16.37 -43.94
C ILE A 654 -20.29 17.22 -44.19
N THR A 655 -19.75 17.14 -45.40
CA THR A 655 -18.59 17.92 -45.82
C THR A 655 -18.97 19.37 -46.17
N GLU A 656 -17.98 20.25 -46.35
CA GLU A 656 -18.22 21.64 -46.79
C GLU A 656 -18.83 21.72 -48.20
N CYS A 657 -18.64 20.67 -49.02
CA CYS A 657 -19.29 20.51 -50.32
C CYS A 657 -20.66 19.82 -50.24
N LYS A 658 -21.24 19.71 -49.03
CA LYS A 658 -22.60 19.21 -48.75
C LYS A 658 -22.84 17.74 -49.09
N HIS A 659 -21.80 16.91 -49.08
CA HIS A 659 -21.96 15.47 -49.28
C HIS A 659 -21.98 14.75 -47.92
N CYS A 660 -22.88 13.78 -47.79
CA CYS A 660 -23.07 12.97 -46.60
C CYS A 660 -22.23 11.68 -46.65
N PHE A 661 -21.58 11.35 -45.53
CA PHE A 661 -20.80 10.13 -45.38
C PHE A 661 -20.99 9.56 -43.98
N CYS A 662 -20.82 8.24 -43.82
CA CYS A 662 -20.63 7.65 -42.51
C CYS A 662 -19.33 8.18 -41.89
N LEU A 663 -19.36 8.53 -40.61
CA LEU A 663 -18.19 9.02 -39.87
C LEU A 663 -16.96 8.11 -40.04
N GLY A 664 -17.15 6.78 -39.91
CA GLY A 664 -16.07 5.80 -40.06
C GLY A 664 -15.43 5.84 -41.45
N CYS A 665 -16.26 5.77 -42.51
CA CYS A 665 -15.79 5.77 -43.89
C CYS A 665 -15.04 7.05 -44.26
N LEU A 666 -15.54 8.22 -43.86
CA LEU A 666 -14.88 9.49 -44.16
C LEU A 666 -13.55 9.61 -43.41
N MET A 667 -13.48 9.17 -42.15
CA MET A 667 -12.24 9.20 -41.37
C MET A 667 -11.18 8.22 -41.91
N GLU A 668 -11.58 7.04 -42.35
CA GLU A 668 -10.69 6.11 -43.06
C GLU A 668 -10.12 6.74 -44.34
N HIS A 669 -10.95 7.42 -45.12
CA HIS A 669 -10.49 8.15 -46.32
C HIS A 669 -9.47 9.24 -45.98
N PHE A 670 -9.74 10.05 -44.96
CA PHE A 670 -8.78 11.04 -44.46
C PHE A 670 -7.45 10.38 -44.02
N ASN A 671 -7.51 9.27 -43.28
CA ASN A 671 -6.34 8.55 -42.82
C ASN A 671 -5.55 7.92 -43.97
N PHE A 672 -6.23 7.35 -44.96
CA PHE A 672 -5.62 6.75 -46.14
C PHE A 672 -4.88 7.78 -46.99
N GLN A 673 -5.53 8.91 -47.29
CA GLN A 673 -4.91 10.01 -48.03
C GLN A 673 -3.68 10.56 -47.30
N SER A 674 -3.78 10.74 -45.98
CA SER A 674 -2.66 11.21 -45.15
C SER A 674 -1.46 10.27 -45.20
N ARG A 675 -1.67 8.95 -45.19
CA ARG A 675 -0.59 7.94 -45.30
C ARG A 675 0.12 7.95 -46.65
N LEU A 676 -0.63 8.12 -47.74
CA LEU A 676 -0.07 8.20 -49.10
C LEU A 676 0.89 9.38 -49.22
N HIS A 677 0.52 10.56 -48.71
CA HIS A 677 1.39 11.74 -48.72
C HIS A 677 2.70 11.52 -47.93
N THR A 678 2.68 10.75 -46.83
CA THR A 678 3.89 10.45 -46.04
C THR A 678 4.83 9.47 -46.76
N SER A 679 4.29 8.49 -47.50
CA SER A 679 5.09 7.49 -48.24
C SER A 679 5.82 8.04 -49.47
N ILE A 680 5.23 9.04 -50.15
CA ILE A 680 5.81 9.68 -51.34
C ILE A 680 7.00 10.58 -50.95
N ASN A 681 6.94 11.23 -49.77
CA ASN A 681 8.05 12.04 -49.26
C ASN A 681 9.26 11.21 -48.80
N ALA A 682 9.06 9.94 -48.41
CA ALA A 682 10.16 9.04 -48.03
C ALA A 682 10.91 8.44 -49.24
N SER A 683 10.26 8.36 -50.41
CA SER A 683 10.81 7.76 -51.64
C SER A 683 11.53 8.76 -52.55
N ASN A 684 11.36 10.07 -52.33
CA ASN A 684 11.98 11.14 -53.14
C ASN A 684 13.42 11.53 -52.74
N ASN A 685 14.11 10.74 -51.91
CA ASN A 685 15.54 10.96 -51.59
C ASN A 685 16.52 10.35 -52.62
N LEU A 686 16.06 9.93 -53.80
CA LEU A 686 16.91 9.43 -54.88
C LEU A 686 16.63 10.18 -56.20
N ILE A 687 17.51 11.14 -56.48
CA ILE A 687 17.91 11.70 -57.79
C ILE A 687 16.75 12.04 -58.76
N VAL A 688 16.27 13.28 -58.73
CA VAL A 688 15.66 13.92 -59.92
C VAL A 688 16.12 15.37 -60.01
N SER A 689 17.29 15.57 -60.61
CA SER A 689 17.66 16.83 -61.24
C SER A 689 17.36 16.70 -62.73
N GLN A 690 16.59 17.63 -63.29
CA GLN A 690 16.14 17.73 -64.69
C GLN A 690 14.74 17.16 -65.01
N LEU A 691 13.69 17.82 -64.52
CA LEU A 691 12.38 17.97 -65.20
C LEU A 691 11.72 19.29 -64.70
N PRO A 692 10.89 19.98 -65.50
CA PRO A 692 10.31 21.27 -65.13
C PRO A 692 9.20 21.11 -64.08
N GLU A 693 9.28 21.92 -63.02
CA GLU A 693 8.22 22.30 -62.07
C GLU A 693 7.09 21.27 -61.84
N VAL A 694 7.34 20.31 -60.93
CA VAL A 694 6.27 19.54 -60.28
C VAL A 694 5.71 20.41 -59.14
N PRO A 695 4.40 20.67 -59.07
CA PRO A 695 3.83 21.51 -58.03
C PRO A 695 3.97 20.84 -56.66
N VAL A 696 4.35 21.64 -55.67
CA VAL A 696 4.35 21.29 -54.25
C VAL A 696 2.96 20.73 -53.91
N ILE A 697 2.84 19.42 -53.69
CA ILE A 697 1.56 18.77 -53.36
C ILE A 697 1.18 19.22 -51.93
N SER A 698 0.21 20.13 -51.85
CA SER A 698 -0.40 20.56 -50.59
C SER A 698 -1.07 19.37 -49.88
N LYS A 699 -1.16 19.42 -48.54
CA LYS A 699 -1.88 18.44 -47.69
C LYS A 699 -3.41 18.50 -47.90
N GLU A 700 -3.88 18.63 -49.13
CA GLU A 700 -5.29 18.79 -49.44
C GLU A 700 -5.95 17.43 -49.64
N VAL A 701 -6.95 17.12 -48.82
CA VAL A 701 -7.77 15.92 -48.97
C VAL A 701 -8.98 16.28 -49.82
N PHE A 702 -9.31 15.44 -50.80
CA PHE A 702 -10.42 15.69 -51.72
C PHE A 702 -11.66 14.85 -51.39
N CYS A 703 -12.84 15.45 -51.59
CA CYS A 703 -14.12 14.75 -51.44
C CYS A 703 -14.24 13.60 -52.45
N PRO A 704 -14.62 12.38 -52.02
CA PRO A 704 -14.83 11.25 -52.93
C PRO A 704 -15.87 11.48 -54.03
N VAL A 705 -16.84 12.36 -53.81
CA VAL A 705 -17.95 12.60 -54.76
C VAL A 705 -17.59 13.70 -55.75
N CYS A 706 -17.33 14.91 -55.26
CA CYS A 706 -17.14 16.08 -56.13
C CYS A 706 -15.68 16.51 -56.33
N ARG A 707 -14.73 15.84 -55.67
CA ARG A 707 -13.27 16.14 -55.71
C ARG A 707 -12.92 17.56 -55.27
N GLN A 708 -13.82 18.24 -54.59
CA GLN A 708 -13.52 19.51 -53.94
C GLN A 708 -12.64 19.26 -52.72
N SER A 709 -11.70 20.18 -52.45
CA SER A 709 -10.88 20.12 -51.24
C SER A 709 -11.79 20.14 -50.00
N ILE A 710 -11.54 19.21 -49.07
CA ILE A 710 -12.26 19.06 -47.81
C ILE A 710 -11.30 19.13 -46.63
N HIS A 711 -11.66 19.92 -45.63
CA HIS A 711 -10.90 20.01 -44.38
C HIS A 711 -11.62 19.37 -43.19
N LYS A 712 -10.87 18.65 -42.34
CA LYS A 712 -11.42 17.97 -41.14
C LYS A 712 -12.11 18.93 -40.15
N ASN A 713 -11.65 20.18 -40.06
CA ASN A 713 -12.20 21.20 -39.15
C ASN A 713 -13.42 21.95 -39.71
N ARG A 714 -13.87 21.61 -40.93
CA ARG A 714 -15.00 22.22 -41.64
C ARG A 714 -16.14 21.24 -41.91
N LEU A 715 -16.14 20.14 -41.16
CA LEU A 715 -17.17 19.12 -41.24
C LEU A 715 -18.35 19.49 -40.34
N PHE A 716 -19.52 18.98 -40.68
CA PHE A 716 -20.73 19.10 -39.89
C PHE A 716 -21.23 17.72 -39.49
N ARG A 717 -21.84 17.61 -38.32
CA ARG A 717 -22.45 16.37 -37.81
C ARG A 717 -23.91 16.59 -37.49
N THR A 718 -24.72 15.59 -37.80
CA THR A 718 -26.16 15.57 -37.55
C THR A 718 -26.50 14.99 -36.17
N PHE A 719 -27.63 15.40 -35.57
CA PHE A 719 -28.13 14.90 -34.28
C PHE A 719 -29.67 15.04 -34.15
N LYS A 720 -30.31 14.25 -33.28
CA LYS A 720 -31.77 14.23 -33.06
C LYS A 720 -32.26 15.24 -32.00
N PRO A 721 -33.55 15.64 -32.00
CA PRO A 721 -34.10 16.73 -31.18
C PRO A 721 -34.32 16.43 -29.69
N GLU A 722 -34.16 15.19 -29.21
CA GLU A 722 -34.48 14.79 -27.81
C GLU A 722 -33.59 15.46 -26.73
N PHE A 723 -32.65 16.31 -27.15
CA PHE A 723 -31.67 17.03 -26.34
C PHE A 723 -32.24 18.29 -25.64
N LYS A 724 -33.07 18.13 -24.58
CA LYS A 724 -33.60 19.27 -23.79
C LYS A 724 -32.71 19.78 -22.64
N GLY A 725 -31.44 19.36 -22.56
CA GLY A 725 -30.59 19.56 -21.36
C GLY A 725 -29.47 20.61 -21.45
N TYR A 726 -29.38 21.43 -22.50
CA TYR A 726 -28.26 22.36 -22.66
C TYR A 726 -28.49 23.66 -21.87
N SER A 727 -27.95 23.74 -20.65
CA SER A 727 -27.63 25.04 -20.06
C SER A 727 -26.24 25.44 -20.56
N ALA A 728 -26.20 26.45 -21.43
CA ALA A 728 -24.97 26.93 -22.05
C ALA A 728 -23.95 27.38 -21.00
N SER A 729 -22.91 26.56 -20.78
CA SER A 729 -21.71 27.01 -20.08
C SER A 729 -20.92 27.95 -20.99
N LYS A 730 -20.45 29.07 -20.44
CA LYS A 730 -19.89 30.27 -21.10
C LYS A 730 -18.65 30.11 -22.01
N THR A 731 -18.33 28.93 -22.54
CA THR A 731 -17.04 28.73 -23.25
C THR A 731 -17.09 28.69 -24.77
N ASP A 732 -18.21 28.99 -25.44
CA ASP A 732 -18.20 29.45 -26.83
C ASP A 732 -19.56 30.06 -27.21
N SER A 733 -19.64 31.40 -27.27
CA SER A 733 -20.89 32.13 -27.61
C SER A 733 -21.41 31.83 -29.01
N THR A 734 -20.58 31.26 -29.89
CA THR A 734 -20.86 30.95 -31.29
C THR A 734 -21.54 29.60 -31.50
N GLU A 735 -21.15 28.54 -30.78
CA GLU A 735 -21.78 27.22 -30.89
C GLU A 735 -23.20 27.20 -30.28
N ALA A 736 -23.39 27.91 -29.17
CA ALA A 736 -24.69 28.06 -28.51
C ALA A 736 -25.73 28.77 -29.40
N TYR A 737 -25.31 29.70 -30.26
CA TYR A 737 -26.20 30.37 -31.22
C TYR A 737 -26.52 29.49 -32.44
N LEU A 738 -25.57 28.67 -32.90
CA LEU A 738 -25.82 27.69 -33.97
C LEU A 738 -26.74 26.54 -33.53
N THR A 739 -26.90 26.33 -32.23
CA THR A 739 -27.89 25.40 -31.64
C THR A 739 -29.20 26.06 -31.21
N GLN A 740 -29.33 27.39 -31.28
CA GLN A 740 -30.61 28.04 -30.97
C GLN A 740 -31.67 27.61 -31.97
N MET A 741 -32.77 27.08 -31.41
CA MET A 741 -34.00 26.80 -32.12
C MET A 741 -34.62 28.13 -32.55
N GLU A 742 -34.40 28.56 -33.79
CA GLU A 742 -35.33 29.51 -34.40
C GLU A 742 -36.68 28.78 -34.55
N HIS A 743 -37.69 29.30 -33.86
CA HIS A 743 -39.00 28.71 -33.56
C HIS A 743 -39.91 28.41 -34.78
N THR A 744 -39.39 28.08 -35.96
CA THR A 744 -40.23 28.07 -37.17
C THR A 744 -40.56 26.71 -37.77
N HIS A 745 -39.78 25.63 -37.58
CA HIS A 745 -40.15 24.29 -38.09
C HIS A 745 -39.59 23.15 -37.22
N GLU A 746 -40.46 22.24 -36.78
CA GLU A 746 -40.10 20.97 -36.12
C GLU A 746 -39.42 20.06 -37.16
N ARG A 747 -38.10 19.85 -37.04
CA ARG A 747 -37.30 19.01 -37.94
C ARG A 747 -36.85 17.73 -37.24
N ASP A 748 -36.71 16.65 -38.00
CA ASP A 748 -36.27 15.33 -37.50
C ASP A 748 -34.79 15.29 -37.11
N TYR A 749 -33.98 16.23 -37.62
CA TYR A 749 -32.56 16.31 -37.30
C TYR A 749 -32.01 17.75 -37.33
N TYR A 750 -30.92 17.96 -36.59
CA TYR A 750 -30.18 19.21 -36.51
C TYR A 750 -28.70 19.00 -36.83
N ILE A 751 -27.99 20.08 -37.16
CA ILE A 751 -26.60 20.03 -37.62
C ILE A 751 -25.73 20.93 -36.73
N ARG A 752 -24.54 20.45 -36.36
CA ARG A 752 -23.50 21.23 -35.66
C ARG A 752 -22.12 21.09 -36.33
N PRO A 753 -21.22 22.07 -36.17
CA PRO A 753 -19.82 21.89 -36.56
C PRO A 753 -19.20 20.67 -35.86
N PHE A 754 -18.34 19.95 -36.56
CA PHE A 754 -17.71 18.72 -36.07
C PHE A 754 -16.19 18.92 -36.02
N ASN A 755 -15.63 18.91 -34.80
CA ASN A 755 -14.19 18.92 -34.58
C ASN A 755 -13.72 17.54 -34.08
N PRO A 756 -13.15 16.69 -34.96
CA PRO A 756 -12.68 15.36 -34.57
C PRO A 756 -11.47 15.38 -33.60
N TYR A 757 -10.74 16.50 -33.51
CA TYR A 757 -9.55 16.65 -32.66
C TYR A 757 -9.72 17.67 -31.52
N GLY A 758 -10.96 18.03 -31.20
CA GLY A 758 -11.25 18.89 -30.06
C GLY A 758 -11.04 18.21 -28.71
N LYS A 759 -11.08 16.86 -28.68
CA LYS A 759 -11.07 16.06 -27.46
C LYS A 759 -9.80 15.23 -27.35
N SER A 760 -9.37 14.93 -26.12
CA SER A 760 -8.19 14.07 -25.92
C SER A 760 -8.40 12.64 -26.39
N SER A 761 -7.34 11.99 -26.87
CA SER A 761 -7.36 10.58 -27.29
C SER A 761 -7.93 9.64 -26.23
N LYS A 762 -7.63 9.86 -24.95
CA LYS A 762 -8.15 9.04 -23.84
C LYS A 762 -9.64 9.23 -23.61
N ILE A 763 -10.14 10.46 -23.73
CA ILE A 763 -11.57 10.75 -23.59
C ILE A 763 -12.35 10.12 -24.75
N ASN A 764 -11.81 10.19 -25.97
CA ASN A 764 -12.43 9.54 -27.13
C ASN A 764 -12.51 8.02 -26.96
N ALA A 765 -11.43 7.38 -26.51
CA ALA A 765 -11.44 5.94 -26.21
C ALA A 765 -12.48 5.61 -25.13
N LEU A 766 -12.49 6.37 -24.02
CA LEU A 766 -13.47 6.19 -22.95
C LEU A 766 -14.91 6.30 -23.46
N LEU A 767 -15.21 7.30 -24.28
CA LEU A 767 -16.54 7.51 -24.86
C LEU A 767 -16.97 6.34 -25.75
N SER A 768 -16.08 5.84 -26.61
CA SER A 768 -16.35 4.67 -27.44
C SER A 768 -16.69 3.43 -26.61
N HIS A 769 -15.91 3.18 -25.55
CA HIS A 769 -16.17 2.06 -24.64
C HIS A 769 -17.48 2.22 -23.87
N LEU A 770 -17.78 3.42 -23.37
CA LEU A 770 -19.03 3.67 -22.64
C LEU A 770 -20.26 3.52 -23.54
N GLN A 771 -20.15 3.93 -24.81
CA GLN A 771 -21.21 3.74 -25.79
C GLN A 771 -21.41 2.25 -26.10
N GLN A 772 -20.34 1.50 -26.32
CA GLN A 772 -20.43 0.04 -26.49
C GLN A 772 -21.09 -0.63 -25.28
N ILE A 773 -20.73 -0.22 -24.06
CA ILE A 773 -21.34 -0.74 -22.83
C ILE A 773 -22.83 -0.44 -22.78
N TYR A 774 -23.26 0.72 -23.27
CA TYR A 774 -24.67 1.12 -23.29
C TYR A 774 -25.49 0.24 -24.21
N GLU A 775 -24.94 -0.07 -25.39
CA GLU A 775 -25.57 -0.93 -26.39
C GLU A 775 -25.65 -2.39 -25.90
N GLU A 776 -24.60 -2.89 -25.25
CA GLU A 776 -24.56 -4.28 -24.77
C GLU A 776 -25.36 -4.50 -23.46
N ASN A 777 -25.27 -3.55 -22.52
CA ASN A 777 -25.80 -3.70 -21.16
C ASN A 777 -26.37 -2.36 -20.64
N PRO A 778 -27.60 -2.00 -21.01
CA PRO A 778 -28.25 -0.80 -20.47
C PRO A 778 -28.44 -0.93 -18.96
N GLY A 779 -28.11 0.12 -18.20
CA GLY A 779 -28.20 0.14 -16.75
C GLY A 779 -26.98 -0.38 -15.97
N ASP A 780 -25.86 -0.69 -16.65
CA ASP A 780 -24.61 -1.08 -15.98
C ASP A 780 -23.99 0.08 -15.17
N HIS A 781 -23.26 -0.29 -14.11
CA HIS A 781 -22.49 0.63 -13.28
C HIS A 781 -21.00 0.55 -13.65
N VAL A 782 -20.41 1.70 -13.96
CA VAL A 782 -19.03 1.83 -14.43
C VAL A 782 -18.24 2.76 -13.52
N ILE A 783 -16.98 2.41 -13.26
CA ILE A 783 -16.08 3.25 -12.46
C ILE A 783 -14.94 3.77 -13.35
N VAL A 784 -14.63 5.06 -13.21
CA VAL A 784 -13.51 5.69 -13.91
C VAL A 784 -12.54 6.24 -12.86
N PHE A 785 -11.32 5.71 -12.90
CA PHE A 785 -10.22 6.07 -12.01
C PHE A 785 -9.25 7.03 -12.71
N SER A 786 -8.85 8.09 -11.99
CA SER A 786 -7.74 8.95 -12.38
C SER A 786 -6.98 9.45 -11.15
N GLN A 787 -5.67 9.72 -11.26
CA GLN A 787 -4.94 10.38 -10.18
C GLN A 787 -5.19 11.89 -10.12
N PHE A 788 -5.55 12.51 -11.26
CA PHE A 788 -5.68 13.96 -11.40
C PHE A 788 -7.14 14.36 -11.21
N THR A 789 -7.45 15.09 -10.14
CA THR A 789 -8.85 15.49 -9.88
C THR A 789 -9.34 16.51 -10.91
N SER A 790 -8.45 17.39 -11.39
CA SER A 790 -8.72 18.29 -12.51
C SER A 790 -9.02 17.55 -13.82
N PHE A 791 -8.47 16.35 -14.03
CA PHE A 791 -8.81 15.55 -15.21
C PHE A 791 -10.20 14.94 -15.08
N LEU A 792 -10.58 14.48 -13.88
CA LEU A 792 -11.94 14.03 -13.60
C LEU A 792 -12.97 15.15 -13.85
N ASP A 793 -12.65 16.41 -13.51
CA ASP A 793 -13.52 17.56 -13.80
C ASP A 793 -13.73 17.76 -15.31
N LEU A 794 -12.66 17.60 -16.12
CA LEU A 794 -12.75 17.66 -17.58
C LEU A 794 -13.56 16.49 -18.15
N VAL A 795 -13.31 15.27 -17.67
CA VAL A 795 -14.07 14.07 -18.05
C VAL A 795 -15.54 14.23 -17.69
N GLU A 796 -15.87 14.78 -16.52
CA GLU A 796 -17.24 15.07 -16.11
C GLU A 796 -17.94 16.02 -17.10
N LYS A 797 -17.26 17.12 -17.47
CA LYS A 797 -17.76 18.09 -18.45
C LYS A 797 -18.02 17.42 -19.80
N GLU A 798 -17.06 16.64 -20.29
CA GLU A 798 -17.14 15.97 -21.59
C GLU A 798 -18.24 14.90 -21.62
N LEU A 799 -18.36 14.07 -20.58
CA LEU A 799 -19.40 13.04 -20.47
C LEU A 799 -20.80 13.66 -20.43
N LYS A 800 -21.00 14.76 -19.69
CA LYS A 800 -22.28 15.49 -19.65
C LYS A 800 -22.65 16.10 -21.01
N SER A 801 -21.65 16.55 -21.77
CA SER A 801 -21.86 17.13 -23.09
C SER A 801 -22.18 16.10 -24.17
N TYR A 802 -21.76 14.83 -23.98
CA TYR A 802 -21.87 13.79 -24.99
C TYR A 802 -23.29 13.23 -25.09
N THR A 803 -23.89 12.82 -23.97
CA THR A 803 -25.23 12.21 -23.95
C THR A 803 -25.94 12.38 -22.61
N CYS A 804 -27.27 12.43 -22.63
CA CYS A 804 -28.12 12.39 -21.43
C CYS A 804 -28.33 10.97 -20.88
N ASN A 805 -27.87 9.94 -21.60
CA ASN A 805 -28.00 8.53 -21.21
C ASN A 805 -27.01 8.13 -20.10
N PHE A 806 -26.09 9.01 -19.73
CA PHE A 806 -25.12 8.80 -18.67
C PHE A 806 -25.53 9.56 -17.41
N ARG A 807 -25.64 8.84 -16.29
CA ARG A 807 -25.75 9.42 -14.95
C ARG A 807 -24.35 9.49 -14.34
N ILE A 808 -23.85 10.70 -14.11
CA ILE A 808 -22.45 10.90 -13.68
C ILE A 808 -22.43 11.31 -12.22
N LEU A 809 -21.64 10.60 -11.43
CA LEU A 809 -21.38 10.87 -10.01
C LEU A 809 -19.88 11.08 -9.84
N LYS A 810 -19.49 12.04 -8.99
CA LYS A 810 -18.09 12.31 -8.69
C LYS A 810 -17.80 12.05 -7.22
N PHE A 811 -16.67 11.41 -6.93
CA PHE A 811 -16.16 11.12 -5.60
C PHE A 811 -14.69 11.53 -5.49
N ASP A 812 -14.45 12.75 -5.00
CA ASP A 812 -13.12 13.29 -4.76
C ASP A 812 -12.93 13.70 -3.28
N GLY A 813 -11.70 14.05 -2.93
CA GLY A 813 -11.35 14.47 -1.57
C GLY A 813 -11.95 15.81 -1.13
N ARG A 814 -12.54 16.59 -2.05
CA ARG A 814 -13.10 17.93 -1.79
C ARG A 814 -14.54 17.85 -1.26
N LEU A 815 -15.21 16.72 -1.39
CA LEU A 815 -16.57 16.51 -0.88
C LEU A 815 -16.62 16.37 0.64
N ASN A 816 -17.68 16.90 1.24
CA ASN A 816 -18.01 16.69 2.66
C ASN A 816 -18.54 15.27 2.92
N VAL A 817 -18.53 14.82 4.18
CA VAL A 817 -18.94 13.46 4.58
C VAL A 817 -20.35 13.11 4.08
N ASP A 818 -21.33 13.99 4.28
CA ASP A 818 -22.71 13.77 3.85
C ASP A 818 -22.84 13.67 2.33
N GLN A 819 -22.08 14.49 1.60
CA GLN A 819 -22.07 14.48 0.13
C GLN A 819 -21.45 13.17 -0.39
N ARG A 820 -20.38 12.68 0.25
CA ARG A 820 -19.75 11.39 -0.06
C ARG A 820 -20.73 10.24 0.13
N GLN A 821 -21.47 10.23 1.25
CA GLN A 821 -22.50 9.21 1.50
C GLN A 821 -23.62 9.25 0.45
N ARG A 822 -24.13 10.44 0.10
CA ARG A 822 -25.17 10.58 -0.92
C ARG A 822 -24.71 10.02 -2.26
N ALA A 823 -23.51 10.37 -2.72
CA ALA A 823 -22.95 9.87 -3.97
C ALA A 823 -22.80 8.33 -3.98
N LEU A 824 -22.36 7.73 -2.87
CA LEU A 824 -22.24 6.27 -2.75
C LEU A 824 -23.60 5.56 -2.70
N ASN A 825 -24.57 6.13 -1.98
CA ASN A 825 -25.92 5.57 -1.91
C ASN A 825 -26.59 5.62 -3.30
N GLU A 826 -26.43 6.73 -4.01
CA GLU A 826 -26.93 6.92 -5.37
C GLU A 826 -26.27 5.97 -6.37
N PHE A 827 -24.96 5.71 -6.22
CA PHE A 827 -24.26 4.74 -7.05
C PHE A 827 -24.71 3.30 -6.77
N ASN A 828 -24.99 2.94 -5.51
CA ASN A 828 -25.42 1.59 -5.13
C ASN A 828 -26.89 1.30 -5.46
N THR A 829 -27.69 2.30 -5.81
CA THR A 829 -29.06 2.08 -6.32
C THR A 829 -29.04 1.63 -7.79
N LYS A 830 -29.73 0.53 -8.08
CA LYS A 830 -29.93 0.06 -9.46
C LYS A 830 -30.81 1.06 -10.22
N THR A 831 -30.37 1.47 -11.40
CA THR A 831 -31.12 2.37 -12.28
C THR A 831 -32.26 1.63 -12.96
N THR A 832 -33.48 2.17 -12.83
CA THR A 832 -34.69 1.70 -13.54
C THR A 832 -34.83 2.32 -14.93
N ASP A 833 -34.06 3.39 -15.20
CA ASP A 833 -34.26 4.27 -16.34
C ASP A 833 -33.40 3.89 -17.57
N GLY A 834 -32.78 2.70 -17.55
CA GLY A 834 -31.89 2.21 -18.63
C GLY A 834 -30.55 2.94 -18.79
N ARG A 835 -30.34 4.04 -18.05
CA ARG A 835 -29.10 4.84 -18.07
C ARG A 835 -27.93 4.12 -17.41
N ILE A 836 -26.74 4.28 -18.00
CA ILE A 836 -25.48 3.87 -17.35
C ILE A 836 -25.17 4.84 -16.22
N THR A 837 -24.78 4.28 -15.08
CA THR A 837 -24.27 5.09 -13.95
C THR A 837 -22.76 5.04 -13.91
N ILE A 838 -22.11 6.21 -14.02
CA ILE A 838 -20.66 6.37 -14.06
C ILE A 838 -20.20 7.04 -12.77
N LEU A 839 -19.29 6.40 -12.03
CA LEU A 839 -18.64 6.98 -10.86
C LEU A 839 -17.20 7.39 -11.19
N LEU A 840 -16.96 8.70 -11.18
CA LEU A 840 -15.64 9.31 -11.31
C LEU A 840 -14.97 9.36 -9.93
N ILE A 841 -13.88 8.63 -9.73
CA ILE A 841 -13.21 8.54 -8.42
C ILE A 841 -11.70 8.72 -8.57
N SER A 842 -11.10 9.48 -7.65
CA SER A 842 -9.64 9.59 -7.64
C SER A 842 -8.99 8.30 -7.16
N LEU A 843 -7.85 7.90 -7.74
CA LEU A 843 -7.09 6.70 -7.32
C LEU A 843 -6.78 6.71 -5.82
N LYS A 844 -6.46 7.87 -5.26
CA LYS A 844 -6.21 8.04 -3.81
C LYS A 844 -7.48 7.83 -2.97
N ALA A 845 -8.61 8.36 -3.40
CA ALA A 845 -9.89 8.15 -2.70
C ALA A 845 -10.40 6.71 -2.85
N GLY A 846 -10.15 6.07 -4.02
CA GLY A 846 -10.48 4.68 -4.30
C GLY A 846 -9.64 3.66 -3.54
N GLY A 847 -8.43 4.04 -3.08
CA GLY A 847 -7.62 3.20 -2.18
C GLY A 847 -8.23 3.05 -0.78
N VAL A 848 -9.07 3.98 -0.35
CA VAL A 848 -9.71 3.96 0.97
C VAL A 848 -10.88 2.96 0.97
N GLY A 849 -11.11 2.27 2.09
CA GLY A 849 -12.01 1.13 2.39
C GLY A 849 -13.45 0.98 1.81
N LEU A 850 -13.81 1.67 0.73
CA LEU A 850 -15.12 1.70 0.09
C LEU A 850 -15.56 0.32 -0.43
N ASN A 851 -16.89 0.13 -0.52
CA ASN A 851 -17.49 -1.06 -1.12
C ASN A 851 -18.19 -0.69 -2.44
N LEU A 852 -17.65 -1.16 -3.57
CA LEU A 852 -18.08 -0.78 -4.92
C LEU A 852 -18.45 -2.01 -5.77
N THR A 853 -19.00 -3.04 -5.14
CA THR A 853 -19.33 -4.34 -5.78
C THR A 853 -20.43 -4.28 -6.84
N ILE A 854 -21.20 -3.18 -6.92
CA ILE A 854 -22.23 -3.03 -7.95
C ILE A 854 -21.62 -2.85 -9.35
N ALA A 855 -20.41 -2.30 -9.44
CA ALA A 855 -19.72 -2.09 -10.70
C ALA A 855 -19.06 -3.38 -11.18
N SER A 856 -19.17 -3.67 -12.48
CA SER A 856 -18.49 -4.79 -13.14
C SER A 856 -17.37 -4.33 -14.07
N LYS A 857 -17.34 -3.05 -14.45
CA LYS A 857 -16.40 -2.48 -15.41
C LYS A 857 -15.68 -1.28 -14.81
N ALA A 858 -14.36 -1.22 -14.98
CA ALA A 858 -13.53 -0.12 -14.51
C ALA A 858 -12.55 0.36 -15.57
N PHE A 859 -12.35 1.67 -15.65
CA PHE A 859 -11.39 2.31 -16.54
C PHE A 859 -10.33 3.04 -15.72
N LEU A 860 -9.06 2.71 -15.92
CA LEU A 860 -7.94 3.49 -15.38
C LEU A 860 -7.42 4.40 -16.49
N LEU A 861 -7.64 5.71 -16.33
CA LEU A 861 -7.25 6.69 -17.34
C LEU A 861 -5.76 7.00 -17.32
N ASP A 862 -5.08 6.79 -16.20
CA ASP A 862 -3.66 7.09 -16.04
C ASP A 862 -2.98 6.15 -15.03
N PRO A 863 -1.72 5.76 -15.28
CA PRO A 863 -0.98 4.86 -14.40
C PRO A 863 -0.38 5.60 -13.19
N HIS A 864 -0.33 4.90 -12.06
CA HIS A 864 0.31 5.35 -10.83
C HIS A 864 1.77 4.85 -10.74
N TRP A 865 2.60 5.38 -9.84
CA TRP A 865 3.97 4.86 -9.68
C TRP A 865 4.02 3.53 -8.92
N ASN A 866 3.03 3.29 -8.05
CA ASN A 866 2.89 2.07 -7.27
C ASN A 866 1.66 1.29 -7.74
N ASN A 867 1.90 0.09 -8.27
CA ASN A 867 0.88 -0.84 -8.77
C ASN A 867 -0.02 -1.37 -7.63
N ALA A 868 0.48 -1.44 -6.39
CA ALA A 868 -0.32 -1.85 -5.24
C ALA A 868 -1.49 -0.91 -4.98
N THR A 869 -1.33 0.40 -5.23
CA THR A 869 -2.41 1.38 -5.10
C THR A 869 -3.51 1.17 -6.13
N GLU A 870 -3.15 0.82 -7.36
CA GLU A 870 -4.12 0.50 -8.42
C GLU A 870 -4.89 -0.78 -8.09
N PHE A 871 -4.19 -1.84 -7.66
CA PHE A 871 -4.83 -3.07 -7.22
C PHE A 871 -5.74 -2.87 -6.01
N GLN A 872 -5.31 -2.04 -5.04
CA GLN A 872 -6.14 -1.70 -3.88
C GLN A 872 -7.47 -1.08 -4.29
N ALA A 873 -7.48 -0.21 -5.31
CA ALA A 873 -8.68 0.40 -5.85
C ALA A 873 -9.55 -0.63 -6.62
N ILE A 874 -8.93 -1.49 -7.44
CA ILE A 874 -9.62 -2.56 -8.17
C ILE A 874 -10.26 -3.58 -7.21
N ASP A 875 -9.58 -3.92 -6.12
CA ASP A 875 -10.06 -4.85 -5.09
C ASP A 875 -11.27 -4.29 -4.30
N ARG A 876 -11.59 -2.99 -4.44
CA ARG A 876 -12.87 -2.43 -3.93
C ARG A 876 -14.06 -2.83 -4.79
N ILE A 877 -13.82 -3.18 -6.06
CA ILE A 877 -14.80 -3.66 -7.05
C ILE A 877 -14.83 -5.19 -7.04
N HIS A 878 -13.65 -5.82 -7.09
CA HIS A 878 -13.47 -7.27 -7.01
C HIS A 878 -13.48 -7.74 -5.55
N ARG A 879 -14.66 -7.70 -4.95
CA ARG A 879 -14.90 -7.97 -3.53
C ARG A 879 -16.06 -8.95 -3.33
N VAL A 880 -16.09 -9.59 -2.16
CA VAL A 880 -17.21 -10.45 -1.73
C VAL A 880 -18.54 -9.69 -1.88
N GLY A 881 -19.47 -10.27 -2.63
CA GLY A 881 -20.73 -9.63 -3.04
C GLY A 881 -20.80 -9.32 -4.54
N GLN A 882 -19.68 -9.43 -5.26
CA GLN A 882 -19.64 -9.34 -6.71
C GLN A 882 -20.24 -10.60 -7.36
N SER A 883 -21.15 -10.42 -8.32
CA SER A 883 -21.79 -11.50 -9.06
C SER A 883 -21.33 -11.60 -10.52
N LYS A 884 -20.84 -10.49 -11.11
CA LYS A 884 -20.36 -10.43 -12.50
C LYS A 884 -18.81 -10.47 -12.53
N SER A 885 -18.23 -10.97 -13.62
CA SER A 885 -16.78 -10.84 -13.83
C SER A 885 -16.39 -9.36 -13.93
N VAL A 886 -15.23 -9.02 -13.36
CA VAL A 886 -14.75 -7.63 -13.32
C VAL A 886 -13.77 -7.40 -14.47
N LYS A 887 -14.13 -6.51 -15.39
CA LYS A 887 -13.28 -6.11 -16.52
C LYS A 887 -12.66 -4.75 -16.23
N VAL A 888 -11.33 -4.68 -16.18
CA VAL A 888 -10.58 -3.45 -15.95
C VAL A 888 -9.78 -3.10 -17.20
N VAL A 889 -10.03 -1.93 -17.78
CA VAL A 889 -9.28 -1.42 -18.93
C VAL A 889 -8.33 -0.33 -18.48
N ARG A 890 -7.04 -0.49 -18.78
CA ARG A 890 -5.97 0.49 -18.50
C ARG A 890 -5.59 1.21 -19.79
N PHE A 891 -5.79 2.52 -19.85
CA PHE A 891 -5.38 3.33 -20.99
C PHE A 891 -3.93 3.79 -20.86
N ILE A 892 -3.13 3.50 -21.87
CA ILE A 892 -1.71 3.83 -21.92
C ILE A 892 -1.38 4.45 -23.27
N MET A 893 -0.75 5.62 -23.28
CA MET A 893 -0.31 6.23 -24.54
C MET A 893 0.95 5.53 -25.09
N GLU A 894 0.89 5.07 -26.34
CA GLU A 894 1.97 4.39 -27.06
C GLU A 894 3.17 5.34 -27.27
N GLY A 895 4.39 4.86 -27.03
CA GLY A 895 5.60 5.68 -27.22
C GLY A 895 5.77 6.81 -26.20
N SER A 896 4.95 6.82 -25.15
CA SER A 896 4.94 7.85 -24.11
C SER A 896 5.69 7.46 -22.84
N ILE A 897 5.71 8.38 -21.88
CA ILE A 897 6.25 8.17 -20.54
C ILE A 897 5.44 7.13 -19.76
N GLU A 898 4.15 6.96 -20.06
CA GLU A 898 3.27 6.01 -19.37
C GLU A 898 3.68 4.55 -19.65
N GLU A 899 4.10 4.26 -20.87
CA GLU A 899 4.63 2.94 -21.24
C GLU A 899 5.94 2.63 -20.51
N ARG A 900 6.78 3.66 -20.28
CA ARG A 900 8.01 3.53 -19.49
C ARG A 900 7.72 3.36 -18.00
N MET A 901 6.67 4.03 -17.50
CA MET A 901 6.19 3.82 -16.13
C MET A 901 5.71 2.38 -15.92
N LEU A 902 5.03 1.76 -16.88
CA LEU A 902 4.66 0.34 -16.80
C LEU A 902 5.88 -0.57 -16.68
N LYS A 903 6.93 -0.33 -17.48
CA LYS A 903 8.19 -1.09 -17.37
C LYS A 903 8.81 -0.96 -15.97
N ILE A 904 8.74 0.23 -15.38
CA ILE A 904 9.20 0.47 -14.00
C ILE A 904 8.32 -0.24 -12.98
N GLN A 905 6.99 -0.23 -13.17
CA GLN A 905 6.08 -0.99 -12.32
C GLN A 905 6.37 -2.50 -12.39
N GLU A 906 6.55 -3.06 -13.59
CA GLU A 906 6.92 -4.47 -13.79
C GLU A 906 8.24 -4.81 -13.08
N ARG A 907 9.25 -3.95 -13.25
CA ARG A 907 10.53 -4.10 -12.56
C ARG A 907 10.37 -4.02 -11.04
N LYS A 908 9.52 -3.13 -10.51
CA LYS A 908 9.18 -3.03 -9.08
C LYS A 908 8.38 -4.23 -8.59
N ASN A 909 7.50 -4.81 -9.39
CA ASN A 909 6.76 -6.01 -9.02
C ASN A 909 7.68 -7.25 -8.99
N GLN A 910 8.62 -7.34 -9.93
CA GLN A 910 9.60 -8.45 -10.02
C GLN A 910 10.65 -8.38 -8.92
N LEU A 911 11.20 -7.19 -8.65
CA LEU A 911 12.21 -6.99 -7.62
C LEU A 911 11.61 -6.82 -6.22
N GLY A 912 10.28 -6.68 -6.11
CA GLY A 912 9.64 -6.09 -4.93
C GLY A 912 9.95 -4.59 -4.83
N GLU A 913 9.11 -3.85 -4.12
CA GLU A 913 9.41 -2.46 -3.73
C GLU A 913 10.62 -2.52 -2.78
N ALA A 914 11.84 -2.50 -3.34
CA ALA A 914 13.08 -2.90 -2.69
C ALA A 914 13.21 -2.29 -1.28
N LEU A 915 13.04 -3.18 -0.30
CA LEU A 915 13.07 -2.90 1.13
C LEU A 915 14.50 -2.50 1.53
N SER A 916 14.62 -1.36 2.22
CA SER A 916 15.85 -0.86 2.87
C SER A 916 17.11 -0.81 1.99
N MET A 917 17.18 0.15 1.07
CA MET A 917 18.45 0.51 0.41
C MET A 917 19.18 1.59 1.18
N ASN A 918 20.52 1.49 1.22
CA ASN A 918 21.37 2.59 1.69
C ASN A 918 21.12 3.85 0.85
N ASP A 919 21.33 5.03 1.46
CA ASP A 919 21.02 6.31 0.79
C ASP A 919 21.79 6.50 -0.54
N GLU A 920 22.99 5.92 -0.67
CA GLU A 920 23.77 5.94 -1.91
C GLU A 920 23.20 5.06 -3.03
N GLU A 921 22.73 3.87 -2.70
CA GLU A 921 22.13 2.98 -3.69
C GLU A 921 20.72 3.42 -4.07
N ARG A 922 19.99 4.00 -3.11
CA ARG A 922 18.71 4.67 -3.38
C ARG A 922 18.91 5.82 -4.35
N ARG A 923 20.00 6.57 -4.22
CA ARG A 923 20.39 7.61 -5.19
C ARG A 923 20.70 6.99 -6.55
N LYS A 924 21.47 5.90 -6.59
CA LYS A 924 21.80 5.19 -7.84
C LYS A 924 20.56 4.65 -8.55
N LYS A 925 19.65 3.96 -7.85
CA LYS A 925 18.38 3.49 -8.41
C LYS A 925 17.48 4.63 -8.86
N LYS A 926 17.43 5.75 -8.14
CA LYS A 926 16.68 6.94 -8.60
C LYS A 926 17.23 7.48 -9.91
N VAL A 927 18.55 7.50 -10.08
CA VAL A 927 19.18 7.90 -11.34
C VAL A 927 18.86 6.89 -12.44
N GLU A 928 18.94 5.59 -12.16
CA GLU A 928 18.59 4.53 -13.10
C GLU A 928 17.12 4.56 -13.52
N GLU A 929 16.19 4.81 -12.59
CA GLU A 929 14.76 4.99 -12.88
C GLU A 929 14.55 6.19 -13.82
N ILE A 930 15.25 7.31 -13.56
CA ILE A 930 15.21 8.47 -14.44
C ILE A 930 15.77 8.13 -15.82
N GLU A 931 16.88 7.40 -15.89
CA GLU A 931 17.47 6.96 -17.16
C GLU A 931 16.50 6.09 -17.96
N ILE A 932 15.80 5.14 -17.32
CA ILE A 932 14.78 4.30 -17.96
C ILE A 932 13.60 5.14 -18.47
N LEU A 933 13.19 6.16 -17.71
CA LEU A 933 12.12 7.08 -18.11
C LEU A 933 12.49 7.90 -19.34
N PHE A 934 13.78 8.17 -19.58
CA PHE A 934 14.24 9.02 -20.69
C PHE A 934 15.05 8.29 -21.78
N ALA A 935 15.38 7.01 -21.60
CA ALA A 935 16.10 6.18 -22.58
C ALA A 935 15.40 6.18 -23.94
N GLU A 936 16.13 6.44 -25.02
CA GLU A 936 15.60 6.45 -26.40
C GLU A 936 15.40 5.05 -26.97
#